data_AF-A0AAY4EQ67-F1
#
_entry.id   AF-A0AAY4EQ67-F1
#
_cell.length_a   1.000
_cell.length_b   1.000
_cell.length_c   1.000
_cell.angle_alpha   90.00
_cell.angle_beta   90.00
_cell.angle_gamma   90.00
#
_symmetry.space_group_name_H-M   'P 1'
#
loop_
_entity.id
_entity.type
_entity.pdbx_description
1 polymer ?
#
loop_
_entity_poly.entity_id
_entity_poly.type
_entity_poly.pdbx_seq_one_letter_code
_entity_poly.pdbx_strand_id
1 'polypeptide(L)'
;MGRLLFAVCVVCAWDAAHLLGGGMLFPRDSPTREVKELNGLWSFRADFSPGRNAGFQQAWFSGPLRESGPVIDMPVPASYNDITQDARLRDFVGWVWYEKEVWIAVRWLRDGNTRIMLRVGSAHYYSVVWVNGEKVGQHEGGHLPFEADIGAVARKRNGTSCRITIAVNNTLDFHTLPPGRVEYLNHPKRYPSGYFVQSTHFDFFNYAGIHRSVLLYTTPKVYIDDITVVTNFSDSTGLLSYQVSVVGSTRPSVRVSLVDQDEKCVASSAGSSGLLKIVNINLWWPYLMHEKPGYLYTLEVQVTAEAGNSFLEDMYSLPVGVRTVQVTSTQFLINNKPFYFHGVNKHEDSDIRGKGLDWPLIVKDFNLLKWLGANSFRTSHYPYAEEVLQMCDRHGIVVIGESPGVGIKDVQSFENASLAHHLVVMEELVRRDKNHPSVVMWSVANEPAAEMPPAGPYIKTLVAHTKLLDWTRPVTFITNSNFAMDHGVPYVDVVCLNSYFSWYQDQGHLEVISLQLNEQFEDWHGKYQKPIIQSEYGADAVPGLHNDPPLMFTEEYQKAMLESYHSTFDQKRKKYLVGELVWNFADFMTGQSIMRVAGNKKGIFTRQRQPKAGAYVIRERYWRIANETGVMPAWSRYPCQ
;
A
#
# COMPACT_ATOMS: atom_id res chain seq x y z
N MET A 1 -26.95 21.40 20.16
CA MET A 1 -27.58 20.29 19.41
C MET A 1 -26.61 19.46 18.55
N GLY A 2 -25.49 20.01 18.03
CA GLY A 2 -24.56 19.26 17.16
C GLY A 2 -23.60 18.23 17.81
N ARG A 3 -23.47 18.17 19.15
CA ARG A 3 -22.54 17.26 19.84
C ARG A 3 -23.08 15.83 20.07
N LEU A 4 -24.42 15.67 20.12
CA LEU A 4 -25.05 14.35 20.31
C LEU A 4 -25.18 13.58 18.99
N LEU A 5 -25.35 14.30 17.87
CA LEU A 5 -25.41 13.73 16.52
C LEU A 5 -24.09 13.08 16.09
N PHE A 6 -22.94 13.63 16.50
CA PHE A 6 -21.63 13.05 16.17
C PHE A 6 -21.42 11.68 16.82
N ALA A 7 -21.82 11.50 18.08
CA ALA A 7 -21.64 10.21 18.77
C ALA A 7 -22.62 9.13 18.26
N VAL A 8 -23.86 9.51 17.94
CA VAL A 8 -24.89 8.57 17.46
C VAL A 8 -24.69 8.16 16.00
N CYS A 9 -24.22 9.07 15.12
CA CYS A 9 -23.92 8.73 13.73
C CYS A 9 -22.66 7.86 13.58
N VAL A 10 -21.68 7.97 14.47
CA VAL A 10 -20.44 7.17 14.40
C VAL A 10 -20.68 5.70 14.73
N VAL A 11 -21.58 5.38 15.66
CA VAL A 11 -21.87 3.98 16.05
C VAL A 11 -22.71 3.26 14.99
N CYS A 12 -23.69 3.93 14.36
CA CYS A 12 -24.54 3.32 13.33
C CYS A 12 -23.83 3.09 11.97
N ALA A 13 -22.73 3.79 11.69
CA ALA A 13 -21.97 3.62 10.46
C ALA A 13 -21.13 2.33 10.44
N TRP A 14 -20.83 1.74 11.60
CA TRP A 14 -19.92 0.60 11.72
C TRP A 14 -20.56 -0.78 11.43
N ASP A 15 -21.88 -0.92 11.55
CA ASP A 15 -22.54 -2.23 11.45
C ASP A 15 -23.05 -2.61 10.04
N ALA A 16 -22.95 -1.74 9.03
CA ALA A 16 -23.70 -1.88 7.78
C ALA A 16 -22.88 -2.08 6.49
N ALA A 17 -21.55 -2.15 6.52
CA ALA A 17 -20.73 -1.99 5.31
C ALA A 17 -19.64 -3.05 5.03
N HIS A 18 -19.55 -4.13 5.79
CA HIS A 18 -18.47 -5.11 5.62
C HIS A 18 -18.95 -6.39 4.92
N LEU A 19 -18.44 -6.68 3.72
CA LEU A 19 -18.57 -7.99 3.06
C LEU A 19 -17.59 -9.01 3.65
N LEU A 20 -16.48 -8.54 4.22
CA LEU A 20 -15.47 -9.37 4.88
C LEU A 20 -15.79 -9.62 6.37
N GLY A 21 -15.68 -10.88 6.80
CA GLY A 21 -15.68 -11.25 8.21
C GLY A 21 -14.29 -11.12 8.84
N GLY A 22 -14.23 -10.62 10.08
CA GLY A 22 -13.02 -10.60 10.92
C GLY A 22 -12.04 -9.45 10.66
N GLY A 23 -11.23 -9.14 11.66
CA GLY A 23 -10.17 -8.14 11.62
C GLY A 23 -8.91 -8.60 10.87
N MET A 24 -7.92 -7.70 10.81
CA MET A 24 -6.63 -7.96 10.15
C MET A 24 -5.49 -7.20 10.83
N LEU A 25 -5.55 -7.08 12.16
CA LEU A 25 -4.53 -6.39 12.94
C LEU A 25 -3.14 -6.97 12.67
N PHE A 26 -2.15 -6.10 12.54
CA PHE A 26 -0.76 -6.52 12.35
C PHE A 26 -0.29 -7.36 13.55
N PRO A 27 0.28 -8.57 13.38
CA PRO A 27 0.74 -9.37 14.51
C PRO A 27 1.83 -8.64 15.29
N ARG A 28 1.68 -8.62 16.62
CA ARG A 28 2.63 -7.99 17.55
C ARG A 28 2.89 -8.94 18.70
N ASP A 29 4.16 -9.04 19.07
CA ASP A 29 4.56 -9.70 20.30
C ASP A 29 4.03 -8.92 21.50
N SER A 30 3.55 -9.63 22.51
CA SER A 30 3.00 -9.05 23.74
C SER A 30 3.03 -10.10 24.87
N PRO A 31 2.69 -9.75 26.12
CA PRO A 31 2.59 -10.74 27.20
C PRO A 31 1.66 -11.93 26.89
N THR A 32 0.70 -11.78 25.97
CA THR A 32 -0.31 -12.81 25.65
C THR A 32 -0.22 -13.33 24.21
N ARG A 33 0.71 -12.81 23.40
CA ARG A 33 0.84 -13.14 21.96
C ARG A 33 2.29 -13.33 21.61
N GLU A 34 2.60 -14.40 20.90
CA GLU A 34 3.94 -14.66 20.40
C GLU A 34 3.96 -14.60 18.88
N VAL A 35 5.02 -14.05 18.29
CA VAL A 35 5.21 -13.99 16.83
C VAL A 35 6.50 -14.73 16.44
N LYS A 36 6.40 -15.59 15.43
CA LYS A 36 7.51 -16.35 14.86
C LYS A 36 7.58 -16.14 13.35
N GLU A 37 8.62 -15.44 12.90
CA GLU A 37 8.89 -15.30 11.47
C GLU A 37 9.32 -16.62 10.81
N LEU A 38 8.83 -16.85 9.60
CA LEU A 38 9.17 -17.99 8.74
C LEU A 38 10.01 -17.58 7.51
N ASN A 39 10.62 -16.40 7.57
CA ASN A 39 11.53 -15.87 6.56
C ASN A 39 12.75 -16.79 6.32
N GLY A 40 13.51 -16.53 5.26
CA GLY A 40 14.67 -17.31 4.84
C GLY A 40 14.35 -18.23 3.67
N LEU A 41 15.06 -19.36 3.55
CA LEU A 41 14.91 -20.27 2.40
C LEU A 41 13.65 -21.13 2.53
N TRP A 42 13.00 -21.34 1.39
CA TRP A 42 11.89 -22.25 1.15
C TRP A 42 12.25 -23.13 -0.05
N SER A 43 11.85 -24.41 -0.02
CA SER A 43 11.90 -25.26 -1.20
C SER A 43 10.92 -24.75 -2.24
N PHE A 44 11.35 -24.68 -3.50
CA PHE A 44 10.60 -24.04 -4.56
C PHE A 44 10.54 -24.89 -5.83
N ARG A 45 9.38 -24.88 -6.51
CA ARG A 45 9.20 -25.44 -7.85
C ARG A 45 8.15 -24.68 -8.64
N ALA A 46 8.47 -24.32 -9.88
CA ALA A 46 7.50 -23.83 -10.86
C ALA A 46 6.89 -25.00 -11.66
N ASP A 47 5.58 -24.96 -11.90
CA ASP A 47 4.87 -25.98 -12.67
C ASP A 47 4.94 -25.68 -14.18
N PHE A 48 6.00 -26.17 -14.83
CA PHE A 48 6.19 -26.03 -16.28
C PHE A 48 5.38 -27.03 -17.12
N SER A 49 4.47 -27.82 -16.53
CA SER A 49 3.61 -28.73 -17.30
C SER A 49 2.79 -27.95 -18.34
N PRO A 50 2.44 -28.54 -19.50
CA PRO A 50 1.69 -27.83 -20.55
C PRO A 50 0.39 -27.17 -20.07
N GLY A 51 -0.33 -27.82 -19.14
CA GLY A 51 -1.56 -27.28 -18.53
C GLY A 51 -1.33 -26.41 -17.30
N ARG A 52 -0.08 -26.18 -16.89
CA ARG A 52 0.33 -25.43 -15.68
C ARG A 52 -0.33 -25.91 -14.39
N ASN A 53 -0.79 -27.16 -14.34
CA ASN A 53 -1.66 -27.65 -13.27
C ASN A 53 -1.32 -29.08 -12.80
N ALA A 54 -0.17 -29.62 -13.21
CA ALA A 54 0.31 -30.93 -12.77
C ALA A 54 0.45 -30.99 -11.25
N GLY A 55 0.81 -29.89 -10.58
CA GLY A 55 0.95 -29.87 -9.13
C GLY A 55 -0.34 -30.13 -8.36
N PHE A 56 -1.48 -29.71 -8.91
CA PHE A 56 -2.78 -30.06 -8.34
C PHE A 56 -3.22 -31.47 -8.76
N GLN A 57 -3.04 -31.83 -10.04
CA GLN A 57 -3.42 -33.15 -10.56
C GLN A 57 -2.69 -34.31 -9.85
N GLN A 58 -1.43 -34.10 -9.49
CA GLN A 58 -0.58 -35.08 -8.81
C GLN A 58 -0.51 -34.83 -7.29
N ALA A 59 -1.31 -33.89 -6.77
CA ALA A 59 -1.38 -33.54 -5.36
C ALA A 59 0.00 -33.32 -4.70
N TRP A 60 0.85 -32.45 -5.29
CA TRP A 60 2.20 -32.16 -4.77
C TRP A 60 2.20 -31.68 -3.31
N PHE A 61 1.11 -31.11 -2.82
CA PHE A 61 0.94 -30.69 -1.42
C PHE A 61 0.81 -31.85 -0.42
N SER A 62 0.46 -33.07 -0.88
CA SER A 62 0.16 -34.21 -0.01
C SER A 62 1.40 -34.77 0.72
N GLY A 63 2.58 -34.69 0.10
CA GLY A 63 3.88 -35.07 0.67
C GLY A 63 4.92 -33.95 0.53
N PRO A 64 6.16 -34.14 1.02
CA PRO A 64 7.25 -33.20 0.78
C PRO A 64 7.44 -32.90 -0.71
N LEU A 65 7.60 -31.62 -1.05
CA LEU A 65 7.66 -31.15 -2.44
C LEU A 65 8.81 -31.81 -3.23
N ARG A 66 9.93 -32.09 -2.55
CA ARG A 66 11.09 -32.81 -3.12
C ARG A 66 10.79 -34.24 -3.59
N GLU A 67 9.77 -34.89 -3.02
CA GLU A 67 9.39 -36.26 -3.40
C GLU A 67 8.61 -36.30 -4.71
N SER A 68 7.96 -35.18 -5.07
CA SER A 68 7.25 -35.02 -6.34
C SER A 68 8.14 -34.48 -7.48
N GLY A 69 9.44 -34.30 -7.24
CA GLY A 69 10.42 -33.87 -8.24
C GLY A 69 11.46 -32.87 -7.72
N PRO A 70 12.43 -32.46 -8.56
CA PRO A 70 13.48 -31.52 -8.17
C PRO A 70 12.91 -30.19 -7.65
N VAL A 71 13.56 -29.64 -6.63
CA VAL A 71 13.27 -28.33 -6.04
C VAL A 71 14.54 -27.50 -6.01
N ILE A 72 14.40 -26.18 -5.93
CA ILE A 72 15.48 -25.22 -5.70
C ILE A 72 15.20 -24.41 -4.44
N ASP A 73 16.20 -23.76 -3.89
CA ASP A 73 16.00 -22.81 -2.79
C ASP A 73 15.45 -21.49 -3.32
N MET A 74 14.46 -20.92 -2.62
CA MET A 74 13.93 -19.60 -2.92
C MET A 74 13.81 -18.79 -1.61
N PRO A 75 14.35 -17.56 -1.55
CA PRO A 75 14.22 -16.72 -0.38
C PRO A 75 12.79 -16.17 -0.24
N VAL A 76 12.33 -16.06 1.00
CA VAL A 76 11.11 -15.33 1.38
C VAL A 76 11.50 -14.36 2.51
N PRO A 77 11.21 -13.05 2.40
CA PRO A 77 10.47 -12.37 1.32
C PRO A 77 11.31 -12.12 0.05
N ALA A 78 10.77 -12.46 -1.12
CA ALA A 78 11.32 -12.07 -2.43
C ALA A 78 10.32 -12.31 -3.58
N SER A 79 10.53 -11.62 -4.69
CA SER A 79 10.01 -12.07 -5.99
C SER A 79 10.95 -13.14 -6.56
N TYR A 80 10.43 -14.22 -7.15
CA TYR A 80 11.28 -15.31 -7.65
C TYR A 80 12.00 -14.96 -8.97
N ASN A 81 11.48 -13.96 -9.71
CA ASN A 81 11.77 -13.76 -11.12
C ASN A 81 13.26 -13.50 -11.42
N ASP A 82 13.94 -12.73 -10.57
CA ASP A 82 15.34 -12.31 -10.77
C ASP A 82 16.32 -13.00 -9.80
N ILE A 83 15.89 -14.07 -9.11
CA ILE A 83 16.75 -14.85 -8.20
C ILE A 83 17.66 -15.82 -8.96
N THR A 84 17.22 -16.30 -10.13
CA THR A 84 17.88 -17.38 -10.88
C THR A 84 18.37 -16.89 -12.24
N GLN A 85 19.24 -17.68 -12.86
CA GLN A 85 19.69 -17.46 -14.25
C GLN A 85 18.72 -18.06 -15.30
N ASP A 86 17.59 -18.64 -14.89
CA ASP A 86 16.63 -19.27 -15.80
C ASP A 86 15.63 -18.24 -16.34
N ALA A 87 15.82 -17.82 -17.60
CA ALA A 87 14.92 -16.90 -18.28
C ALA A 87 13.47 -17.41 -18.35
N ARG A 88 13.27 -18.73 -18.39
CA ARG A 88 11.91 -19.32 -18.40
C ARG A 88 11.20 -19.12 -17.07
N LEU A 89 11.95 -19.08 -15.97
CA LEU A 89 11.40 -18.79 -14.65
C LEU A 89 11.08 -17.31 -14.52
N ARG A 90 11.96 -16.42 -15.01
CA ARG A 90 11.75 -14.98 -14.94
C ARG A 90 10.41 -14.54 -15.55
N ASP A 91 10.10 -15.05 -16.74
CA ASP A 91 8.90 -14.71 -17.50
C ASP A 91 7.81 -15.80 -17.38
N PHE A 92 7.89 -16.65 -16.35
CA PHE A 92 6.93 -17.72 -16.12
C PHE A 92 5.52 -17.18 -15.84
N VAL A 93 4.51 -17.87 -16.38
CA VAL A 93 3.09 -17.65 -16.10
C VAL A 93 2.46 -18.98 -15.70
N GLY A 94 1.86 -19.01 -14.51
CA GLY A 94 1.18 -20.17 -13.95
C GLY A 94 1.47 -20.34 -12.46
N TRP A 95 1.44 -21.60 -12.00
CA TRP A 95 1.60 -21.93 -10.59
C TRP A 95 3.04 -22.19 -10.19
N VAL A 96 3.48 -21.53 -9.12
CA VAL A 96 4.72 -21.85 -8.40
C VAL A 96 4.40 -22.34 -7.00
N TRP A 97 5.25 -23.21 -6.46
CA TRP A 97 5.05 -23.89 -5.19
C TRP A 97 6.21 -23.58 -4.27
N TYR A 98 5.90 -23.11 -3.06
CA TYR A 98 6.84 -22.90 -1.96
C TYR A 98 6.54 -23.92 -0.86
N GLU A 99 7.56 -24.50 -0.25
CA GLU A 99 7.42 -25.37 0.91
C GLU A 99 8.48 -25.11 1.98
N LYS A 100 8.06 -25.13 3.24
CA LYS A 100 8.95 -25.07 4.39
C LYS A 100 8.47 -25.96 5.51
N GLU A 101 9.39 -26.72 6.10
CA GLU A 101 9.17 -27.39 7.37
C GLU A 101 9.54 -26.44 8.53
N VAL A 102 8.65 -26.33 9.50
CA VAL A 102 8.81 -25.44 10.66
C VAL A 102 8.52 -26.17 11.95
N TRP A 103 9.30 -25.87 12.98
CA TRP A 103 9.03 -26.38 14.33
C TRP A 103 8.01 -25.48 15.03
N ILE A 104 6.92 -26.06 15.53
CA ILE A 104 5.96 -25.37 16.40
C ILE A 104 6.37 -25.62 17.85
N ALA A 105 6.37 -24.57 18.68
CA ALA A 105 6.72 -24.70 20.08
C ALA A 105 5.75 -25.68 20.78
N VAL A 106 6.31 -26.63 21.55
CA VAL A 106 5.51 -27.67 22.24
C VAL A 106 4.42 -27.05 23.12
N ARG A 107 4.69 -25.90 23.75
CA ARG A 107 3.70 -25.17 24.55
C ARG A 107 2.47 -24.75 23.74
N TRP A 108 2.63 -24.28 22.49
CA TRP A 108 1.51 -23.90 21.63
C TRP A 108 0.64 -25.11 21.29
N LEU A 109 1.26 -26.28 21.06
CA LEU A 109 0.56 -27.52 20.70
C LEU A 109 -0.12 -28.21 21.88
N ARG A 110 0.39 -28.04 23.10
CA ARG A 110 -0.19 -28.64 24.32
C ARG A 110 -1.27 -27.77 24.94
N ASP A 111 -1.13 -26.46 24.87
CA ASP A 111 -2.14 -25.56 25.42
C ASP A 111 -3.34 -25.44 24.49
N GLY A 112 -4.45 -26.05 24.88
CA GLY A 112 -5.72 -26.01 24.15
C GLY A 112 -6.36 -24.62 24.13
N ASN A 113 -5.88 -23.65 24.91
CA ASN A 113 -6.37 -22.27 24.91
C ASN A 113 -5.58 -21.34 23.98
N THR A 114 -4.49 -21.82 23.39
CA THR A 114 -3.71 -21.09 22.39
C THR A 114 -4.28 -21.29 20.98
N ARG A 115 -4.64 -20.21 20.29
CA ARG A 115 -4.88 -20.18 18.84
C ARG A 115 -3.54 -20.07 18.12
N ILE A 116 -3.36 -20.80 17.02
CA ILE A 116 -2.13 -20.78 16.23
C ILE A 116 -2.50 -20.36 14.82
N MET A 117 -1.97 -19.22 14.40
CA MET A 117 -2.29 -18.59 13.13
C MET A 117 -1.10 -18.63 12.19
N LEU A 118 -1.38 -18.94 10.93
CA LEU A 118 -0.45 -18.71 9.83
C LEU A 118 -0.90 -17.49 9.06
N ARG A 119 -0.04 -16.48 8.96
CA ARG A 119 -0.29 -15.28 8.17
C ARG A 119 0.77 -15.13 7.08
N VAL A 120 0.32 -14.76 5.89
CA VAL A 120 1.14 -14.39 4.74
C VAL A 120 0.95 -12.90 4.50
N GLY A 121 2.02 -12.11 4.57
CA GLY A 121 1.95 -10.66 4.39
C GLY A 121 1.47 -10.24 2.99
N SER A 122 1.93 -10.95 1.96
CA SER A 122 1.42 -10.84 0.58
C SER A 122 2.01 -11.94 -0.30
N ALA A 123 1.21 -12.47 -1.23
CA ALA A 123 1.67 -13.40 -2.26
C ALA A 123 0.91 -13.14 -3.59
N HIS A 124 1.64 -12.94 -4.68
CA HIS A 124 1.07 -12.46 -5.93
C HIS A 124 0.79 -13.58 -6.95
N TYR A 125 -0.44 -13.81 -7.43
CA TYR A 125 -1.71 -13.10 -7.23
C TYR A 125 -2.77 -13.96 -6.52
N TYR A 126 -2.98 -15.21 -6.96
CA TYR A 126 -3.91 -16.14 -6.31
C TYR A 126 -3.12 -17.20 -5.56
N SER A 127 -3.44 -17.39 -4.28
CA SER A 127 -2.68 -18.23 -3.36
C SER A 127 -3.54 -19.32 -2.75
N VAL A 128 -2.96 -20.52 -2.59
CA VAL A 128 -3.57 -21.64 -1.86
C VAL A 128 -2.57 -22.18 -0.84
N VAL A 129 -3.03 -22.42 0.38
CA VAL A 129 -2.17 -22.80 1.51
C VAL A 129 -2.57 -24.14 2.08
N TRP A 130 -1.57 -24.99 2.31
CA TRP A 130 -1.69 -26.27 2.98
C TRP A 130 -0.75 -26.37 4.17
N VAL A 131 -1.22 -27.08 5.19
CA VAL A 131 -0.48 -27.42 6.40
C VAL A 131 -0.56 -28.92 6.56
N ASN A 132 0.59 -29.60 6.54
CA ASN A 132 0.69 -31.06 6.56
C ASN A 132 -0.18 -31.75 5.49
N GLY A 133 -0.36 -31.10 4.33
CA GLY A 133 -1.18 -31.59 3.22
C GLY A 133 -2.68 -31.29 3.33
N GLU A 134 -3.16 -30.74 4.44
CA GLU A 134 -4.55 -30.28 4.58
C GLU A 134 -4.67 -28.81 4.13
N LYS A 135 -5.63 -28.50 3.26
CA LYS A 135 -5.88 -27.12 2.80
C LYS A 135 -6.45 -26.30 3.95
N VAL A 136 -5.80 -25.17 4.27
CA VAL A 136 -6.21 -24.29 5.38
C VAL A 136 -6.69 -22.93 4.92
N GLY A 137 -6.37 -22.51 3.68
CA GLY A 137 -6.79 -21.21 3.19
C GLY A 137 -6.52 -21.00 1.71
N GLN A 138 -7.10 -19.93 1.18
CA GLN A 138 -6.83 -19.38 -0.14
C GLN A 138 -7.07 -17.87 -0.11
N HIS A 139 -6.41 -17.14 -1.00
CA HIS A 139 -6.58 -15.69 -1.11
C HIS A 139 -6.38 -15.24 -2.56
N GLU A 140 -7.14 -14.24 -2.96
CA GLU A 140 -7.09 -13.62 -4.28
C GLU A 140 -6.67 -12.15 -4.12
N GLY A 141 -5.46 -11.82 -4.53
CA GLY A 141 -4.90 -10.47 -4.43
C GLY A 141 -3.40 -10.50 -4.13
N GLY A 142 -2.62 -9.62 -4.78
CA GLY A 142 -1.16 -9.72 -4.71
C GLY A 142 -0.44 -8.92 -3.63
N HIS A 143 -1.13 -8.02 -2.93
CA HIS A 143 -0.51 -6.96 -2.12
C HIS A 143 -1.12 -6.81 -0.72
N LEU A 144 -2.07 -7.66 -0.36
CA LEU A 144 -2.81 -7.60 0.90
C LEU A 144 -2.63 -8.91 1.66
N PRO A 145 -2.67 -8.86 3.01
CA PRO A 145 -2.39 -10.01 3.84
C PRO A 145 -3.61 -10.92 3.97
N PHE A 146 -3.34 -12.19 4.24
CA PHE A 146 -4.35 -13.19 4.59
C PHE A 146 -3.81 -14.15 5.65
N GLU A 147 -4.72 -14.79 6.38
CA GLU A 147 -4.37 -15.70 7.46
C GLU A 147 -5.33 -16.88 7.58
N ALA A 148 -4.85 -17.95 8.23
CA ALA A 148 -5.63 -19.14 8.51
C ALA A 148 -5.31 -19.67 9.92
N ASP A 149 -6.35 -20.16 10.62
CA ASP A 149 -6.17 -20.89 11.87
C ASP A 149 -5.70 -22.31 11.56
N ILE A 150 -4.49 -22.62 12.03
CA ILE A 150 -3.84 -23.90 11.79
C ILE A 150 -3.79 -24.76 13.04
N GLY A 151 -4.34 -24.30 14.17
CA GLY A 151 -4.19 -24.95 15.47
C GLY A 151 -4.75 -26.38 15.48
N ALA A 152 -5.90 -26.61 14.85
CA ALA A 152 -6.48 -27.95 14.74
C ALA A 152 -5.60 -28.89 13.90
N VAL A 153 -5.13 -28.43 12.75
CA VAL A 153 -4.29 -29.23 11.83
C VAL A 153 -2.92 -29.52 12.43
N ALA A 154 -2.32 -28.53 13.08
CA ALA A 154 -1.02 -28.66 13.74
C ALA A 154 -1.04 -29.68 14.88
N ARG A 155 -2.14 -29.77 15.63
CA ARG A 155 -2.29 -30.70 16.77
C ARG A 155 -2.65 -32.14 16.40
N LYS A 156 -3.12 -32.40 15.17
CA LYS A 156 -3.47 -33.77 14.71
C LYS A 156 -2.25 -34.69 14.66
N ARG A 157 -1.05 -34.16 14.40
CA ARG A 157 0.18 -34.96 14.36
C ARG A 157 0.81 -35.01 15.75
N ASN A 158 1.27 -36.19 16.15
CA ASN A 158 2.05 -36.39 17.39
C ASN A 158 3.46 -35.77 17.35
N GLY A 159 3.79 -34.97 16.34
CA GLY A 159 5.11 -34.36 16.11
C GLY A 159 5.09 -32.84 16.26
N THR A 160 6.26 -32.24 16.42
CA THR A 160 6.45 -30.78 16.55
C THR A 160 6.75 -30.10 15.21
N SER A 161 7.07 -30.85 14.15
CA SER A 161 7.27 -30.30 12.81
C SER A 161 5.96 -30.15 12.06
N CYS A 162 5.86 -29.04 11.34
CA CYS A 162 4.73 -28.68 10.52
C CYS A 162 5.24 -28.32 9.12
N ARG A 163 4.70 -28.99 8.10
CA ARG A 163 5.04 -28.69 6.70
C ARG A 163 4.04 -27.70 6.15
N ILE A 164 4.51 -26.53 5.73
CA ILE A 164 3.68 -25.48 5.13
C ILE A 164 4.00 -25.45 3.64
N THR A 165 2.98 -25.66 2.81
CA THR A 165 3.08 -25.57 1.35
C THR A 165 2.17 -24.45 0.86
N ILE A 166 2.69 -23.57 -0.01
CA ILE A 166 1.94 -22.46 -0.59
C ILE A 166 2.09 -22.50 -2.10
N ALA A 167 0.98 -22.63 -2.81
CA ALA A 167 0.94 -22.47 -4.26
C ALA A 167 0.52 -21.03 -4.58
N VAL A 168 1.21 -20.40 -5.53
CA VAL A 168 1.00 -19.00 -5.94
C VAL A 168 0.88 -18.94 -7.46
N ASN A 169 -0.18 -18.32 -7.98
CA ASN A 169 -0.44 -18.13 -9.41
C ASN A 169 -0.36 -16.65 -9.78
N ASN A 170 0.45 -16.31 -10.78
CA ASN A 170 0.67 -14.94 -11.24
C ASN A 170 -0.06 -14.57 -12.55
N THR A 171 -0.98 -15.41 -13.00
CA THR A 171 -1.80 -15.15 -14.18
C THR A 171 -2.78 -14.02 -13.86
N LEU A 172 -2.85 -13.02 -14.75
CA LEU A 172 -3.79 -11.91 -14.65
C LEU A 172 -4.83 -12.02 -15.77
N ASP A 173 -6.09 -11.75 -15.41
CA ASP A 173 -7.23 -11.69 -16.31
C ASP A 173 -7.98 -10.35 -16.18
N PHE A 174 -9.09 -10.18 -16.90
CA PHE A 174 -9.85 -8.94 -16.91
C PHE A 174 -10.47 -8.55 -15.55
N HIS A 175 -10.59 -9.51 -14.63
CA HIS A 175 -11.22 -9.36 -13.33
C HIS A 175 -10.21 -9.26 -12.18
N THR A 176 -8.95 -9.63 -12.42
CA THR A 176 -7.85 -9.38 -11.48
C THR A 176 -7.52 -7.89 -11.30
N LEU A 177 -6.86 -7.54 -10.20
CA LEU A 177 -6.31 -6.20 -9.96
C LEU A 177 -4.81 -6.25 -9.63
N PRO A 178 -3.93 -5.80 -10.55
CA PRO A 178 -4.24 -5.16 -11.84
C PRO A 178 -4.76 -6.16 -12.89
N PRO A 179 -5.60 -5.72 -13.85
CA PRO A 179 -6.09 -6.60 -14.90
C PRO A 179 -5.02 -6.92 -15.95
N GLY A 180 -5.23 -8.05 -16.62
CA GLY A 180 -4.45 -8.49 -17.76
C GLY A 180 -5.23 -9.46 -18.63
N ARG A 181 -4.55 -10.13 -19.56
CA ARG A 181 -5.12 -11.29 -20.26
C ARG A 181 -4.02 -12.21 -20.77
N VAL A 182 -4.33 -13.50 -20.83
CA VAL A 182 -3.48 -14.48 -21.50
C VAL A 182 -3.83 -14.51 -22.98
N GLU A 183 -2.86 -14.25 -23.84
CA GLU A 183 -3.02 -14.27 -25.30
C GLU A 183 -2.31 -15.48 -25.90
N TYR A 184 -3.07 -16.39 -26.51
CA TYR A 184 -2.51 -17.53 -27.25
C TYR A 184 -2.22 -17.12 -28.71
N LEU A 185 -0.96 -17.26 -29.12
CA LEU A 185 -0.52 -16.87 -30.46
C LEU A 185 -0.34 -18.11 -31.34
N ASN A 186 -1.41 -18.51 -32.00
CA ASN A 186 -1.50 -19.82 -32.68
C ASN A 186 -1.00 -19.84 -34.13
N HIS A 187 -0.32 -18.79 -34.61
CA HIS A 187 0.17 -18.78 -36.00
C HIS A 187 1.38 -19.71 -36.14
N PRO A 188 1.24 -20.90 -36.77
CA PRO A 188 2.21 -22.00 -36.62
C PRO A 188 3.57 -21.73 -37.29
N LYS A 189 3.63 -20.78 -38.23
CA LYS A 189 4.89 -20.35 -38.86
C LYS A 189 5.65 -19.26 -38.09
N ARG A 190 5.02 -18.66 -37.07
CA ARG A 190 5.59 -17.51 -36.32
C ARG A 190 5.85 -17.85 -34.86
N TYR A 191 5.05 -18.75 -34.27
CA TYR A 191 5.11 -19.10 -32.87
C TYR A 191 5.13 -20.61 -32.69
N PRO A 192 5.84 -21.14 -31.67
CA PRO A 192 5.81 -22.56 -31.37
C PRO A 192 4.42 -23.00 -30.89
N SER A 193 4.15 -24.31 -30.95
CA SER A 193 2.88 -24.86 -30.49
C SER A 193 2.63 -24.54 -29.01
N GLY A 194 1.43 -24.06 -28.69
CA GLY A 194 1.03 -23.69 -27.32
C GLY A 194 1.68 -22.40 -26.80
N TYR A 195 2.27 -21.57 -27.66
CA TYR A 195 2.84 -20.29 -27.26
C TYR A 195 1.75 -19.32 -26.79
N PHE A 196 1.96 -18.73 -25.63
CA PHE A 196 1.11 -17.68 -25.07
C PHE A 196 1.94 -16.67 -24.30
N VAL A 197 1.36 -15.49 -24.09
CA VAL A 197 1.97 -14.40 -23.31
C VAL A 197 0.95 -13.79 -22.35
N GLN A 198 1.43 -13.24 -21.24
CA GLN A 198 0.63 -12.39 -20.36
C GLN A 198 0.67 -10.95 -20.89
N SER A 199 -0.47 -10.44 -21.31
CA SER A 199 -0.67 -9.06 -21.75
C SER A 199 -1.13 -8.21 -20.57
N THR A 200 -0.57 -7.00 -20.44
CA THR A 200 -0.79 -6.07 -19.32
C THR A 200 -0.77 -4.62 -19.82
N HIS A 201 -1.45 -3.73 -19.09
CA HIS A 201 -1.55 -2.30 -19.41
C HIS A 201 -1.05 -1.39 -18.28
N PHE A 202 -0.05 -1.85 -17.52
CA PHE A 202 0.58 -1.11 -16.43
C PHE A 202 2.10 -1.08 -16.58
N ASP A 203 2.74 0.00 -16.13
CA ASP A 203 4.17 0.28 -16.39
C ASP A 203 5.08 -0.18 -15.25
N PHE A 204 4.94 -1.42 -14.76
CA PHE A 204 5.89 -2.05 -13.84
C PHE A 204 5.92 -3.56 -14.09
N PHE A 205 7.03 -4.23 -13.72
CA PHE A 205 7.15 -5.66 -13.97
C PHE A 205 6.22 -6.46 -13.06
N ASN A 206 5.52 -7.45 -13.65
CA ASN A 206 4.64 -8.37 -12.95
C ASN A 206 5.41 -9.43 -12.13
N TYR A 207 6.25 -8.94 -11.22
CA TYR A 207 6.95 -9.76 -10.24
C TYR A 207 5.95 -10.60 -9.45
N ALA A 208 6.31 -11.86 -9.20
CA ALA A 208 5.48 -12.81 -8.48
C ALA A 208 6.28 -13.58 -7.43
N GLY A 209 5.57 -14.22 -6.51
CA GLY A 209 6.14 -14.90 -5.34
C GLY A 209 5.58 -14.37 -4.02
N ILE A 210 6.29 -14.66 -2.94
CA ILE A 210 5.92 -14.26 -1.58
C ILE A 210 6.75 -13.03 -1.21
N HIS A 211 6.19 -11.84 -1.43
CA HIS A 211 6.92 -10.57 -1.35
C HIS A 211 7.11 -10.03 0.07
N ARG A 212 6.27 -10.47 1.01
CA ARG A 212 6.31 -10.03 2.41
C ARG A 212 6.39 -11.22 3.34
N SER A 213 6.73 -10.96 4.59
CA SER A 213 7.00 -12.01 5.56
C SER A 213 5.84 -12.98 5.75
N VAL A 214 6.19 -14.25 5.93
CA VAL A 214 5.29 -15.29 6.40
C VAL A 214 5.57 -15.50 7.87
N LEU A 215 4.54 -15.58 8.69
CA LEU A 215 4.68 -15.67 10.14
C LEU A 215 3.66 -16.64 10.73
N LEU A 216 4.11 -17.34 11.76
CA LEU A 216 3.19 -17.93 12.73
C LEU A 216 3.00 -16.94 13.86
N TYR A 217 1.78 -16.79 14.34
CA TYR A 217 1.54 -16.05 15.58
C TYR A 217 0.51 -16.76 16.44
N THR A 218 0.51 -16.43 17.73
CA THR A 218 -0.46 -16.96 18.68
C THR A 218 -1.32 -15.87 19.28
N THR A 219 -2.53 -16.26 19.64
CA THR A 219 -3.41 -15.50 20.54
C THR A 219 -4.05 -16.49 21.51
N PRO A 220 -4.64 -16.02 22.62
CA PRO A 220 -5.60 -16.82 23.37
C PRO A 220 -6.85 -17.09 22.52
N LYS A 221 -7.71 -18.01 22.97
CA LYS A 221 -9.01 -18.31 22.34
C LYS A 221 -10.03 -17.18 22.45
N VAL A 222 -9.91 -16.34 23.48
CA VAL A 222 -10.59 -15.05 23.55
C VAL A 222 -9.58 -14.00 23.17
N TYR A 223 -9.80 -13.28 22.08
CA TYR A 223 -8.80 -12.39 21.52
C TYR A 223 -9.40 -11.12 20.94
N ILE A 224 -8.57 -10.08 20.91
CA ILE A 224 -8.82 -8.83 20.21
C ILE A 224 -8.60 -9.07 18.72
N ASP A 225 -9.70 -9.06 17.96
CA ASP A 225 -9.75 -9.35 16.53
C ASP A 225 -9.52 -8.09 15.69
N ASP A 226 -10.15 -6.99 16.11
CA ASP A 226 -10.06 -5.72 15.39
C ASP A 226 -10.11 -4.54 16.36
N ILE A 227 -9.45 -3.45 15.98
CA ILE A 227 -9.50 -2.16 16.66
C ILE A 227 -9.74 -1.09 15.60
N THR A 228 -10.75 -0.26 15.78
CA THR A 228 -10.99 0.93 14.95
C THR A 228 -10.80 2.17 15.81
N VAL A 229 -9.96 3.10 15.36
CA VAL A 229 -9.73 4.39 16.02
C VAL A 229 -10.09 5.53 15.08
N VAL A 230 -10.88 6.47 15.59
CA VAL A 230 -11.17 7.74 14.92
C VAL A 230 -10.78 8.89 15.85
N THR A 231 -10.01 9.84 15.32
CA THR A 231 -9.49 10.96 16.12
C THR A 231 -10.03 12.30 15.66
N ASN A 232 -10.20 13.21 16.62
CA ASN A 232 -10.58 14.60 16.41
C ASN A 232 -9.95 15.44 17.53
N PHE A 233 -10.09 16.76 17.49
CA PHE A 233 -9.69 17.63 18.59
C PHE A 233 -10.52 18.92 18.58
N SER A 234 -10.61 19.55 19.75
CA SER A 234 -11.12 20.91 19.93
C SER A 234 -10.14 21.64 20.83
N ASP A 235 -9.61 22.76 20.35
CA ASP A 235 -8.59 23.54 21.06
C ASP A 235 -7.40 22.64 21.47
N SER A 236 -7.06 22.59 22.76
CA SER A 236 -6.00 21.72 23.31
C SER A 236 -6.49 20.35 23.77
N THR A 237 -7.74 19.97 23.48
CA THR A 237 -8.32 18.68 23.90
C THR A 237 -8.45 17.74 22.70
N GLY A 238 -7.71 16.63 22.75
CA GLY A 238 -7.84 15.52 21.80
C GLY A 238 -9.02 14.63 22.14
N LEU A 239 -9.68 14.11 21.11
CA LEU A 239 -10.80 13.18 21.18
C LEU A 239 -10.43 11.93 20.40
N LEU A 240 -10.43 10.77 21.05
CA LEU A 240 -10.14 9.48 20.44
C LEU A 240 -11.32 8.55 20.69
N SER A 241 -12.12 8.30 19.66
CA SER A 241 -13.17 7.29 19.67
C SER A 241 -12.55 5.94 19.30
N TYR A 242 -12.88 4.90 20.05
CA TYR A 242 -12.40 3.55 19.79
C TYR A 242 -13.53 2.53 19.75
N GLN A 243 -13.33 1.48 18.96
CA GLN A 243 -14.11 0.25 18.97
C GLN A 243 -13.15 -0.94 18.94
N VAL A 244 -13.42 -1.94 19.78
CA VAL A 244 -12.65 -3.17 19.93
C VAL A 244 -13.59 -4.34 19.63
N SER A 245 -13.26 -5.11 18.58
CA SER A 245 -13.90 -6.40 18.31
C SER A 245 -13.20 -7.49 19.11
N VAL A 246 -13.98 -8.29 19.84
CA VAL A 246 -13.48 -9.42 20.62
C VAL A 246 -14.18 -10.69 20.15
N VAL A 247 -13.40 -11.73 19.86
CA VAL A 247 -13.91 -13.05 19.45
C VAL A 247 -13.65 -14.06 20.58
N GLY A 248 -14.52 -15.07 20.70
CA GLY A 248 -14.36 -16.19 21.63
C GLY A 248 -15.07 -16.04 22.98
N SER A 249 -15.65 -14.88 23.28
CA SER A 249 -16.49 -14.67 24.47
C SER A 249 -17.64 -13.72 24.18
N THR A 250 -18.82 -14.00 24.74
CA THR A 250 -20.00 -13.11 24.67
C THR A 250 -20.04 -12.07 25.77
N ARG A 251 -19.19 -12.21 26.81
CA ARG A 251 -19.11 -11.28 27.95
C ARG A 251 -17.65 -10.94 28.29
N PRO A 252 -16.87 -10.37 27.35
CA PRO A 252 -15.52 -9.92 27.66
C PRO A 252 -15.55 -8.66 28.53
N SER A 253 -14.59 -8.56 29.46
CA SER A 253 -14.25 -7.30 30.12
C SER A 253 -13.09 -6.67 29.35
N VAL A 254 -13.29 -5.44 28.87
CA VAL A 254 -12.32 -4.70 28.06
C VAL A 254 -11.86 -3.48 28.83
N ARG A 255 -10.55 -3.28 28.94
CA ARG A 255 -9.92 -2.07 29.45
C ARG A 255 -9.07 -1.46 28.34
N VAL A 256 -9.18 -0.15 28.17
CA VAL A 256 -8.42 0.61 27.19
C VAL A 256 -7.69 1.74 27.90
N SER A 257 -6.39 1.85 27.69
CA SER A 257 -5.54 2.91 28.20
C SER A 257 -4.80 3.57 27.04
N LEU A 258 -4.67 4.89 27.07
CA LEU A 258 -3.86 5.63 26.12
C LEU A 258 -2.63 6.17 26.85
N VAL A 259 -1.46 5.81 26.33
CA VAL A 259 -0.15 6.12 26.90
C VAL A 259 0.60 7.08 25.97
N ASP A 260 1.25 8.09 26.53
CA ASP A 260 2.08 9.04 25.78
C ASP A 260 3.52 8.51 25.57
N GLN A 261 4.40 9.33 24.96
CA GLN A 261 5.78 8.94 24.67
C GLN A 261 6.67 8.84 25.93
N ASP A 262 6.22 9.40 27.05
CA ASP A 262 6.90 9.33 28.35
C ASP A 262 6.34 8.17 29.21
N GLU A 263 5.63 7.23 28.58
CA GLU A 263 4.98 6.06 29.20
C GLU A 263 3.92 6.41 30.24
N LYS A 264 3.36 7.63 30.19
CA LYS A 264 2.31 8.05 31.12
C LYS A 264 0.92 7.79 30.54
N CYS A 265 0.07 7.14 31.33
CA CYS A 265 -1.35 7.00 31.00
C CYS A 265 -2.05 8.37 31.06
N VAL A 266 -2.52 8.85 29.91
CA VAL A 266 -3.17 10.17 29.75
C VAL A 266 -4.69 10.09 29.67
N ALA A 267 -5.23 8.92 29.34
CA ALA A 267 -6.66 8.65 29.33
C ALA A 267 -6.93 7.15 29.45
N SER A 268 -8.06 6.76 30.03
CA SER A 268 -8.49 5.36 30.09
C SER A 268 -10.01 5.24 30.05
N SER A 269 -10.49 4.07 29.64
CA SER A 269 -11.91 3.73 29.57
C SER A 269 -12.09 2.21 29.74
N ALA A 270 -13.32 1.80 30.02
CA ALA A 270 -13.73 0.40 30.06
C ALA A 270 -14.84 0.15 29.04
N GLY A 271 -14.92 -1.09 28.56
CA GLY A 271 -15.88 -1.52 27.53
C GLY A 271 -15.27 -1.55 26.12
N SER A 272 -15.94 -2.28 25.23
CA SER A 272 -15.51 -2.52 23.84
C SER A 272 -15.67 -1.32 22.92
N SER A 273 -16.28 -0.23 23.37
CA SER A 273 -16.28 1.04 22.66
C SER A 273 -16.28 2.19 23.66
N GLY A 274 -15.77 3.35 23.25
CA GLY A 274 -15.70 4.51 24.11
C GLY A 274 -15.06 5.72 23.47
N LEU A 275 -14.99 6.81 24.24
CA LEU A 275 -14.37 8.07 23.87
C LEU A 275 -13.35 8.46 24.93
N LEU A 276 -12.08 8.51 24.55
CA LEU A 276 -11.00 9.04 25.38
C LEU A 276 -10.83 10.54 25.12
N LYS A 277 -10.66 11.30 26.21
CA LYS A 277 -10.37 12.74 26.17
C LYS A 277 -8.94 12.96 26.64
N ILE A 278 -8.14 13.65 25.83
CA ILE A 278 -6.72 13.87 26.07
C ILE A 278 -6.51 15.36 26.31
N VAL A 279 -6.18 15.75 27.53
CA VAL A 279 -5.91 17.15 27.88
C VAL A 279 -4.49 17.49 27.45
N ASN A 280 -4.29 18.68 26.87
CA ASN A 280 -3.01 19.13 26.32
C ASN A 280 -2.46 18.17 25.27
N ILE A 281 -3.28 17.91 24.25
CA ILE A 281 -2.98 16.98 23.17
C ILE A 281 -1.69 17.33 22.42
N ASN A 282 -0.87 16.32 22.15
CA ASN A 282 0.18 16.39 21.14
C ASN A 282 -0.38 15.81 19.83
N LEU A 283 -0.68 16.70 18.87
CA LEU A 283 -1.19 16.26 17.57
C LEU A 283 -0.09 15.56 16.76
N TRP A 284 -0.50 14.60 15.94
CA TRP A 284 0.34 14.07 14.89
C TRP A 284 0.46 15.13 13.79
N TRP A 285 1.68 15.56 13.51
CA TRP A 285 1.99 16.51 12.46
C TRP A 285 2.85 15.86 11.37
N PRO A 286 2.61 16.19 10.09
CA PRO A 286 3.52 15.85 9.02
C PRO A 286 4.95 16.38 9.26
N TYR A 287 5.93 15.69 8.71
CA TYR A 287 7.31 16.14 8.61
C TYR A 287 7.36 17.53 7.98
N LEU A 288 8.17 18.42 8.56
CA LEU A 288 8.32 19.83 8.19
C LEU A 288 7.11 20.74 8.50
N MET A 289 6.09 20.25 9.20
CA MET A 289 4.93 21.05 9.62
C MET A 289 4.93 21.40 11.12
N HIS A 290 5.81 20.77 11.91
CA HIS A 290 5.92 20.96 13.35
C HIS A 290 7.31 20.55 13.87
N GLU A 291 7.70 21.03 15.05
CA GLU A 291 8.97 20.67 15.71
C GLU A 291 9.06 19.20 16.14
N LYS A 292 7.90 18.60 16.43
CA LYS A 292 7.73 17.19 16.82
C LYS A 292 6.79 16.48 15.83
N PRO A 293 7.24 16.22 14.59
CA PRO A 293 6.42 15.51 13.60
C PRO A 293 6.29 14.04 14.00
N GLY A 294 5.23 13.39 13.53
CA GLY A 294 5.05 11.95 13.75
C GLY A 294 4.75 11.56 15.21
N TYR A 295 4.17 12.46 16.02
CA TYR A 295 3.83 12.15 17.42
C TYR A 295 2.80 11.02 17.49
N LEU A 296 3.13 9.95 18.22
CA LEU A 296 2.28 8.78 18.41
C LEU A 296 2.11 8.51 19.90
N TYR A 297 0.86 8.31 20.30
CA TYR A 297 0.48 7.65 21.53
C TYR A 297 0.44 6.13 21.31
N THR A 298 0.33 5.37 22.39
CA THR A 298 0.06 3.92 22.36
C THR A 298 -1.30 3.65 23.00
N LEU A 299 -2.23 3.10 22.23
CA LEU A 299 -3.51 2.59 22.72
C LEU A 299 -3.31 1.14 23.16
N GLU A 300 -3.29 0.92 24.48
CA GLU A 300 -3.19 -0.40 25.09
C GLU A 300 -4.60 -0.94 25.36
N VAL A 301 -4.90 -2.09 24.76
CA VAL A 301 -6.17 -2.80 24.94
C VAL A 301 -5.89 -4.09 25.68
N GLN A 302 -6.58 -4.27 26.81
CA GLN A 302 -6.54 -5.47 27.64
C GLN A 302 -7.94 -6.07 27.68
N VAL A 303 -8.06 -7.34 27.32
CA VAL A 303 -9.31 -8.11 27.34
C VAL A 303 -9.15 -9.26 28.30
N THR A 304 -10.14 -9.43 29.17
CA THR A 304 -10.21 -10.57 30.09
C THR A 304 -11.57 -11.23 29.96
N ALA A 305 -11.61 -12.57 29.98
CA ALA A 305 -12.86 -13.32 29.93
C ALA A 305 -12.76 -14.62 30.71
N GLU A 306 -13.87 -14.99 31.35
CA GLU A 306 -14.05 -16.33 31.91
C GLU A 306 -14.41 -17.31 30.78
N ALA A 307 -13.66 -18.41 30.68
CA ALA A 307 -13.89 -19.50 29.74
C ALA A 307 -13.92 -20.83 30.51
N GLY A 308 -15.10 -21.22 30.99
CA GLY A 308 -15.27 -22.37 31.88
C GLY A 308 -14.54 -22.14 33.22
N ASN A 309 -13.61 -23.02 33.58
CA ASN A 309 -12.78 -22.88 34.79
C ASN A 309 -11.46 -22.10 34.55
N SER A 310 -11.26 -21.53 33.36
CA SER A 310 -10.04 -20.79 33.00
C SER A 310 -10.33 -19.30 32.83
N PHE A 311 -9.38 -18.47 33.27
CA PHE A 311 -9.36 -17.04 33.00
C PHE A 311 -8.44 -16.80 31.81
N LEU A 312 -8.97 -16.21 30.74
CA LEU A 312 -8.20 -15.88 29.54
C LEU A 312 -7.99 -14.37 29.48
N GLU A 313 -6.78 -13.98 29.12
CA GLU A 313 -6.36 -12.60 28.99
C GLU A 313 -5.66 -12.39 27.64
N ASP A 314 -5.99 -11.31 26.95
CA ASP A 314 -5.33 -10.89 25.72
C ASP A 314 -4.99 -9.39 25.78
N MET A 315 -3.83 -9.03 25.24
CA MET A 315 -3.29 -7.69 25.21
C MET A 315 -2.86 -7.31 23.79
N TYR A 316 -3.16 -6.08 23.39
CA TYR A 316 -2.70 -5.52 22.13
C TYR A 316 -2.37 -4.04 22.29
N SER A 317 -1.27 -3.61 21.68
CA SER A 317 -0.84 -2.21 21.65
C SER A 317 -0.88 -1.66 20.23
N LEU A 318 -1.67 -0.61 20.03
CA LEU A 318 -1.83 0.07 18.73
C LEU A 318 -1.25 1.49 18.80
N PRO A 319 -0.25 1.85 17.98
CA PRO A 319 0.19 3.24 17.85
C PRO A 319 -0.93 4.12 17.28
N VAL A 320 -1.15 5.31 17.85
CA VAL A 320 -2.21 6.25 17.42
C VAL A 320 -1.65 7.67 17.31
N GLY A 321 -1.81 8.28 16.14
CA GLY A 321 -1.59 9.71 15.93
C GLY A 321 -2.92 10.46 15.91
N VAL A 322 -3.09 11.46 16.78
CA VAL A 322 -4.31 12.28 16.81
C VAL A 322 -4.18 13.39 15.77
N ARG A 323 -4.99 13.31 14.71
CA ARG A 323 -4.99 14.30 13.62
C ARG A 323 -6.30 14.31 12.82
N THR A 324 -6.67 15.46 12.29
CA THR A 324 -7.81 15.60 11.37
C THR A 324 -7.34 15.81 9.93
N VAL A 325 -8.15 15.34 8.97
CA VAL A 325 -8.00 15.62 7.54
C VAL A 325 -9.31 16.23 7.05
N GLN A 326 -9.22 17.33 6.30
CA GLN A 326 -10.38 17.98 5.67
C GLN A 326 -9.99 18.49 4.29
N VAL A 327 -10.97 18.61 3.40
CA VAL A 327 -10.78 19.14 2.05
C VAL A 327 -11.80 20.25 1.82
N THR A 328 -11.33 21.40 1.33
CA THR A 328 -12.19 22.50 0.84
C THR A 328 -12.21 22.47 -0.69
N SER A 329 -12.89 23.43 -1.33
CA SER A 329 -12.84 23.58 -2.80
C SER A 329 -11.43 23.86 -3.35
N THR A 330 -10.50 24.30 -2.50
CA THR A 330 -9.17 24.77 -2.95
C THR A 330 -8.00 24.32 -2.07
N GLN A 331 -8.26 23.73 -0.90
CA GLN A 331 -7.22 23.41 0.08
C GLN A 331 -7.37 21.98 0.61
N PHE A 332 -6.23 21.36 0.86
CA PHE A 332 -6.12 20.16 1.69
C PHE A 332 -5.69 20.61 3.10
N LEU A 333 -6.40 20.20 4.13
CA LEU A 333 -6.15 20.63 5.50
C LEU A 333 -5.76 19.42 6.36
N ILE A 334 -4.64 19.56 7.09
CA ILE A 334 -4.29 18.66 8.20
C ILE A 334 -4.30 19.49 9.48
N ASN A 335 -5.04 19.05 10.49
CA ASN A 335 -5.21 19.77 11.76
C ASN A 335 -5.66 21.23 11.58
N ASN A 336 -6.62 21.46 10.68
CA ASN A 336 -7.15 22.78 10.31
C ASN A 336 -6.11 23.74 9.69
N LYS A 337 -4.95 23.24 9.26
CA LYS A 337 -3.89 24.02 8.59
C LYS A 337 -3.73 23.55 7.14
N PRO A 338 -3.58 24.48 6.17
CA PRO A 338 -3.28 24.12 4.78
C PRO A 338 -2.02 23.26 4.68
N PHE A 339 -2.15 22.15 3.97
CA PHE A 339 -1.08 21.21 3.69
C PHE A 339 -0.81 21.18 2.19
N TYR A 340 0.47 21.20 1.83
CA TYR A 340 0.93 21.05 0.45
C TYR A 340 1.77 19.78 0.34
N PHE A 341 1.36 18.85 -0.51
CA PHE A 341 2.14 17.64 -0.80
C PHE A 341 3.36 18.06 -1.63
N HIS A 342 4.55 17.91 -1.09
CA HIS A 342 5.79 18.07 -1.85
C HIS A 342 6.57 16.78 -1.69
N GLY A 343 6.37 15.86 -2.63
CA GLY A 343 6.68 14.46 -2.43
C GLY A 343 6.99 13.69 -3.69
N VAL A 344 6.99 12.38 -3.57
CA VAL A 344 7.40 11.48 -4.66
C VAL A 344 6.35 10.39 -4.88
N ASN A 345 6.35 9.80 -6.06
CA ASN A 345 5.81 8.45 -6.23
C ASN A 345 6.90 7.43 -5.92
N LYS A 346 6.52 6.21 -5.52
CA LYS A 346 7.48 5.13 -5.22
C LYS A 346 7.07 3.83 -5.92
N HIS A 347 7.89 2.80 -5.76
CA HIS A 347 7.53 1.40 -5.99
C HIS A 347 8.24 0.52 -4.96
N GLU A 348 7.63 -0.62 -4.60
CA GLU A 348 8.34 -1.73 -3.95
C GLU A 348 9.17 -2.43 -5.03
N ASP A 349 10.35 -1.89 -5.34
CA ASP A 349 11.23 -2.42 -6.39
C ASP A 349 12.72 -2.21 -6.03
N SER A 350 13.48 -3.27 -6.24
CA SER A 350 14.92 -3.30 -6.00
C SER A 350 15.62 -4.43 -6.76
N ASP A 351 16.94 -4.35 -6.86
CA ASP A 351 17.74 -5.37 -7.51
C ASP A 351 17.63 -6.73 -6.82
N ILE A 352 17.59 -7.79 -7.64
CA ILE A 352 17.52 -9.21 -7.28
C ILE A 352 16.21 -9.64 -6.61
N ARG A 353 15.81 -8.99 -5.52
CA ARG A 353 14.62 -9.38 -4.74
C ARG A 353 13.29 -8.87 -5.33
N GLY A 354 13.33 -8.03 -6.36
CA GLY A 354 12.14 -7.45 -6.99
C GLY A 354 11.32 -6.65 -5.98
N LYS A 355 10.09 -7.11 -5.72
CA LYS A 355 9.14 -6.55 -4.74
C LYS A 355 9.37 -6.98 -3.29
N GLY A 356 10.41 -7.80 -3.02
CA GLY A 356 10.69 -8.34 -1.68
C GLY A 356 10.95 -7.25 -0.64
N LEU A 357 10.29 -7.35 0.51
CA LEU A 357 10.50 -6.51 1.70
C LEU A 357 11.98 -6.52 2.14
N ASP A 358 12.56 -5.35 2.42
CA ASP A 358 13.96 -5.22 2.85
C ASP A 358 14.19 -4.02 3.79
N TRP A 359 14.50 -4.28 5.06
CA TRP A 359 14.72 -3.24 6.07
C TRP A 359 15.83 -2.24 5.72
N PRO A 360 17.04 -2.66 5.26
CA PRO A 360 18.07 -1.74 4.79
C PRO A 360 17.57 -0.74 3.75
N LEU A 361 16.86 -1.21 2.70
CA LEU A 361 16.31 -0.33 1.68
C LEU A 361 15.18 0.55 2.20
N ILE A 362 14.28 0.05 3.04
CA ILE A 362 13.23 0.87 3.66
C ILE A 362 13.86 2.02 4.43
N VAL A 363 14.80 1.74 5.34
CA VAL A 363 15.46 2.77 6.14
C VAL A 363 16.23 3.75 5.25
N LYS A 364 16.95 3.26 4.24
CA LYS A 364 17.64 4.11 3.25
C LYS A 364 16.68 5.03 2.51
N ASP A 365 15.53 4.51 2.10
CA ASP A 365 14.50 5.27 1.39
C ASP A 365 13.92 6.38 2.27
N PHE A 366 13.63 6.12 3.55
CA PHE A 366 13.16 7.15 4.49
C PHE A 366 14.23 8.21 4.77
N ASN A 367 15.50 7.82 4.85
CA ASN A 367 16.61 8.78 4.95
C ASN A 367 16.70 9.68 3.72
N LEU A 368 16.49 9.12 2.52
CA LEU A 368 16.47 9.90 1.27
C LEU A 368 15.24 10.80 1.16
N LEU A 369 14.05 10.34 1.57
CA LEU A 369 12.85 11.17 1.63
C LEU A 369 13.08 12.41 2.50
N LYS A 370 13.67 12.23 3.69
CA LYS A 370 14.04 13.34 4.58
C LYS A 370 15.14 14.22 3.99
N TRP A 371 16.17 13.63 3.39
CA TRP A 371 17.22 14.39 2.71
C TRP A 371 16.66 15.29 1.60
N LEU A 372 15.68 14.78 0.85
CA LEU A 372 14.97 15.48 -0.21
C LEU A 372 14.07 16.61 0.32
N GLY A 373 13.68 16.56 1.60
CA GLY A 373 12.62 17.43 2.13
C GLY A 373 11.22 16.97 1.70
N ALA A 374 11.07 15.71 1.26
CA ALA A 374 9.78 15.16 0.87
C ALA A 374 8.92 14.88 2.11
N ASN A 375 7.71 15.44 2.15
CA ASN A 375 6.77 15.25 3.27
C ASN A 375 5.69 14.18 2.97
N SER A 376 5.64 13.68 1.74
CA SER A 376 4.61 12.73 1.31
C SER A 376 5.06 11.78 0.22
N PHE A 377 4.35 10.66 0.07
CA PHE A 377 4.39 9.85 -1.16
C PHE A 377 3.06 9.14 -1.44
N ARG A 378 2.89 8.66 -2.67
CA ARG A 378 1.78 7.77 -3.07
C ARG A 378 2.27 6.34 -3.22
N THR A 379 1.51 5.36 -2.72
CA THR A 379 1.85 3.92 -2.82
C THR A 379 1.57 3.38 -4.23
N SER A 380 2.29 3.90 -5.22
CA SER A 380 2.10 3.55 -6.63
C SER A 380 2.53 2.10 -6.86
N HIS A 381 1.73 1.20 -7.44
CA HIS A 381 0.30 1.31 -7.75
C HIS A 381 -0.46 0.20 -7.04
N TYR A 382 -0.18 0.04 -5.75
CA TYR A 382 -0.69 -1.02 -4.90
C TYR A 382 -0.34 -0.72 -3.44
N PRO A 383 -1.08 -1.28 -2.47
CA PRO A 383 -0.76 -1.08 -1.06
C PRO A 383 0.64 -1.62 -0.76
N TYR A 384 1.48 -0.84 -0.09
CA TYR A 384 2.82 -1.28 0.32
C TYR A 384 2.77 -2.10 1.61
N ALA A 385 3.90 -2.68 2.01
CA ALA A 385 4.04 -3.42 3.25
C ALA A 385 3.62 -2.57 4.46
N GLU A 386 2.92 -3.18 5.41
CA GLU A 386 2.44 -2.51 6.63
C GLU A 386 3.58 -1.81 7.39
N GLU A 387 4.78 -2.40 7.37
CA GLU A 387 6.00 -1.84 7.98
C GLU A 387 6.38 -0.47 7.39
N VAL A 388 6.12 -0.24 6.10
CA VAL A 388 6.36 1.05 5.44
C VAL A 388 5.39 2.09 5.98
N LEU A 389 4.12 1.76 6.19
CA LEU A 389 3.14 2.68 6.79
C LEU A 389 3.44 2.96 8.26
N GLN A 390 3.91 1.96 9.01
CA GLN A 390 4.41 2.16 10.38
C GLN A 390 5.60 3.13 10.42
N MET A 391 6.50 3.06 9.43
CA MET A 391 7.59 4.04 9.28
C MET A 391 7.06 5.44 8.92
N CYS A 392 6.02 5.53 8.08
CA CYS A 392 5.38 6.79 7.74
C CYS A 392 4.77 7.47 8.96
N ASP A 393 4.04 6.72 9.78
CA ASP A 393 3.45 7.21 11.02
C ASP A 393 4.51 7.80 11.95
N ARG A 394 5.60 7.06 12.18
CA ARG A 394 6.69 7.46 13.06
C ARG A 394 7.49 8.67 12.54
N HIS A 395 7.56 8.83 11.23
CA HIS A 395 8.35 9.89 10.62
C HIS A 395 7.54 11.11 10.17
N GLY A 396 6.21 11.08 10.33
CA GLY A 396 5.37 12.17 9.85
C GLY A 396 5.27 12.22 8.32
N ILE A 397 5.54 11.13 7.61
CA ILE A 397 5.45 11.14 6.14
C ILE A 397 4.01 10.82 5.75
N VAL A 398 3.39 11.71 4.99
CA VAL A 398 2.00 11.60 4.56
C VAL A 398 1.87 10.64 3.38
N VAL A 399 0.81 9.83 3.36
CA VAL A 399 0.60 8.79 2.36
C VAL A 399 -0.75 8.96 1.67
N ILE A 400 -0.74 8.92 0.34
CA ILE A 400 -1.91 8.60 -0.47
C ILE A 400 -1.91 7.09 -0.66
N GLY A 401 -2.81 6.40 0.04
CA GLY A 401 -2.93 4.94 0.02
C GLY A 401 -3.72 4.49 -1.22
N GLU A 402 -3.07 3.75 -2.11
CA GLU A 402 -3.60 3.39 -3.43
C GLU A 402 -3.88 1.90 -3.56
N SER A 403 -5.03 1.56 -4.14
CA SER A 403 -5.41 0.19 -4.51
C SER A 403 -4.61 -0.31 -5.72
N PRO A 404 -4.59 -1.64 -6.01
CA PRO A 404 -3.98 -2.19 -7.22
C PRO A 404 -4.79 -1.95 -8.51
N GLY A 405 -5.75 -1.02 -8.52
CA GLY A 405 -6.59 -0.68 -9.66
C GLY A 405 -5.88 0.11 -10.77
N VAL A 406 -4.84 -0.46 -11.37
CA VAL A 406 -4.03 0.18 -12.42
C VAL A 406 -4.07 -0.65 -13.71
N GLY A 407 -4.06 0.02 -14.87
CA GLY A 407 -4.12 -0.67 -16.16
C GLY A 407 -5.53 -1.13 -16.58
N ILE A 408 -6.56 -0.55 -15.97
CA ILE A 408 -7.98 -0.77 -16.34
C ILE A 408 -8.27 -0.06 -17.67
N LYS A 409 -7.89 -0.71 -18.77
CA LYS A 409 -7.99 -0.16 -20.13
C LYS A 409 -8.96 -0.90 -21.04
N ASP A 410 -9.35 -2.12 -20.67
CA ASP A 410 -10.32 -2.92 -21.41
C ASP A 410 -11.74 -2.71 -20.86
N VAL A 411 -12.74 -2.70 -21.73
CA VAL A 411 -14.16 -2.56 -21.33
C VAL A 411 -14.58 -3.70 -20.41
N GLN A 412 -14.03 -4.91 -20.60
CA GLN A 412 -14.32 -6.08 -19.77
C GLN A 412 -13.86 -5.90 -18.31
N SER A 413 -12.85 -5.05 -18.08
CA SER A 413 -12.37 -4.73 -16.73
C SER A 413 -13.28 -3.77 -15.96
N PHE A 414 -14.34 -3.25 -16.59
CA PHE A 414 -15.38 -2.46 -15.93
C PHE A 414 -16.66 -3.27 -15.65
N GLU A 415 -16.67 -4.58 -15.91
CA GLU A 415 -17.82 -5.44 -15.66
C GLU A 415 -18.08 -5.66 -14.15
N ASN A 416 -19.28 -6.18 -13.84
CA ASN A 416 -19.71 -6.40 -12.46
C ASN A 416 -18.78 -7.33 -11.67
N ALA A 417 -18.17 -8.32 -12.31
CA ALA A 417 -17.21 -9.22 -11.66
C ALA A 417 -15.94 -8.46 -11.22
N SER A 418 -15.37 -7.64 -12.10
CA SER A 418 -14.23 -6.78 -11.79
C SER A 418 -14.59 -5.73 -10.73
N LEU A 419 -15.79 -5.16 -10.77
CA LEU A 419 -16.26 -4.22 -9.75
C LEU A 419 -16.41 -4.91 -8.39
N ALA A 420 -17.03 -6.09 -8.33
CA ALA A 420 -17.20 -6.85 -7.10
C ALA A 420 -15.86 -7.19 -6.45
N HIS A 421 -14.89 -7.65 -7.26
CA HIS A 421 -13.54 -7.92 -6.77
C HIS A 421 -12.85 -6.64 -6.28
N HIS A 422 -12.96 -5.52 -7.00
CA HIS A 422 -12.38 -4.25 -6.59
C HIS A 422 -12.97 -3.70 -5.28
N LEU A 423 -14.27 -3.88 -5.05
CA LEU A 423 -14.90 -3.52 -3.77
C LEU A 423 -14.27 -4.32 -2.62
N VAL A 424 -14.09 -5.65 -2.78
CA VAL A 424 -13.41 -6.49 -1.78
C VAL A 424 -11.98 -6.01 -1.52
N VAL A 425 -11.22 -5.67 -2.56
CA VAL A 425 -9.87 -5.14 -2.42
C VAL A 425 -9.83 -3.80 -1.68
N MET A 426 -10.81 -2.92 -1.92
CA MET A 426 -10.94 -1.68 -1.14
C MET A 426 -11.30 -1.94 0.32
N GLU A 427 -12.16 -2.93 0.61
CA GLU A 427 -12.42 -3.36 1.98
C GLU A 427 -11.16 -3.87 2.67
N GLU A 428 -10.38 -4.72 2.02
CA GLU A 428 -9.12 -5.25 2.56
C GLU A 428 -8.11 -4.13 2.84
N LEU A 429 -7.94 -3.20 1.89
CA LEU A 429 -7.05 -2.05 2.01
C LEU A 429 -7.44 -1.17 3.20
N VAL A 430 -8.70 -0.71 3.25
CA VAL A 430 -9.17 0.16 4.33
C VAL A 430 -9.15 -0.57 5.67
N ARG A 431 -9.58 -1.85 5.72
CA ARG A 431 -9.52 -2.67 6.94
C ARG A 431 -8.11 -2.76 7.51
N ARG A 432 -7.11 -2.95 6.65
CA ARG A 432 -5.70 -3.04 7.04
C ARG A 432 -5.15 -1.69 7.53
N ASP A 433 -5.48 -0.61 6.82
CA ASP A 433 -4.73 0.65 6.95
C ASP A 433 -5.50 1.79 7.67
N LYS A 434 -6.77 1.60 8.04
CA LYS A 434 -7.65 2.62 8.66
C LYS A 434 -7.05 3.38 9.84
N ASN A 435 -6.18 2.73 10.62
CA ASN A 435 -5.62 3.30 11.84
C ASN A 435 -4.30 4.07 11.63
N HIS A 436 -3.72 4.06 10.43
CA HIS A 436 -2.50 4.80 10.16
C HIS A 436 -2.77 6.32 10.06
N PRO A 437 -2.23 7.16 10.97
CA PRO A 437 -2.35 8.62 10.85
C PRO A 437 -1.66 9.14 9.58
N SER A 438 -0.61 8.48 9.10
CA SER A 438 0.10 8.87 7.87
C SER A 438 -0.75 8.78 6.61
N VAL A 439 -1.66 7.81 6.53
CA VAL A 439 -2.59 7.72 5.40
C VAL A 439 -3.59 8.86 5.53
N VAL A 440 -3.69 9.74 4.53
CA VAL A 440 -4.58 10.91 4.56
C VAL A 440 -5.61 10.91 3.43
N MET A 441 -5.46 10.06 2.43
CA MET A 441 -6.35 9.99 1.28
C MET A 441 -6.29 8.61 0.64
N TRP A 442 -7.43 8.10 0.18
CA TRP A 442 -7.51 6.83 -0.55
C TRP A 442 -7.55 7.08 -2.06
N SER A 443 -6.70 6.39 -2.82
CA SER A 443 -6.75 6.34 -4.29
C SER A 443 -7.32 5.01 -4.72
N VAL A 444 -8.46 5.01 -5.41
CA VAL A 444 -9.15 3.77 -5.82
C VAL A 444 -8.64 3.20 -7.15
N ALA A 445 -7.87 3.97 -7.93
CA ALA A 445 -7.34 3.51 -9.20
C ALA A 445 -6.25 4.46 -9.73
N ASN A 446 -5.40 3.95 -10.62
CA ASN A 446 -4.46 4.75 -11.39
C ASN A 446 -4.67 4.59 -12.89
N GLU A 447 -4.89 5.72 -13.56
CA GLU A 447 -5.09 5.84 -15.00
C GLU A 447 -6.06 4.79 -15.58
N PRO A 448 -7.27 4.59 -15.01
CA PRO A 448 -8.30 3.84 -15.72
C PRO A 448 -8.64 4.59 -17.02
N ALA A 449 -9.22 3.89 -18.01
CA ALA A 449 -9.82 4.54 -19.18
C ALA A 449 -11.11 5.28 -18.78
N ALA A 450 -10.96 6.38 -18.03
CA ALA A 450 -12.04 7.15 -17.42
C ALA A 450 -12.93 7.88 -18.43
N GLU A 451 -12.49 7.98 -19.68
CA GLU A 451 -13.25 8.46 -20.83
C GLU A 451 -14.29 7.46 -21.34
N MET A 452 -14.23 6.19 -20.92
CA MET A 452 -15.20 5.19 -21.33
C MET A 452 -16.53 5.36 -20.56
N PRO A 453 -17.70 5.24 -21.20
CA PRO A 453 -19.01 5.34 -20.52
C PRO A 453 -19.18 4.47 -19.26
N PRO A 454 -18.73 3.20 -19.20
CA PRO A 454 -18.85 2.39 -17.98
C PRO A 454 -17.95 2.85 -16.82
N ALA A 455 -16.90 3.63 -17.08
CA ALA A 455 -15.95 4.05 -16.04
C ALA A 455 -16.60 4.97 -15.00
N GLY A 456 -17.52 5.85 -15.39
CA GLY A 456 -18.21 6.77 -14.48
C GLY A 456 -18.97 6.03 -13.36
N PRO A 457 -19.95 5.16 -13.68
CA PRO A 457 -20.66 4.35 -12.70
C PRO A 457 -19.75 3.44 -11.85
N TYR A 458 -18.70 2.88 -12.47
CA TYR A 458 -17.71 2.03 -11.78
C TYR A 458 -16.97 2.82 -10.69
N ILE A 459 -16.35 3.96 -11.07
CA ILE A 459 -15.61 4.83 -10.15
C ILE A 459 -16.54 5.44 -9.10
N LYS A 460 -17.76 5.85 -9.47
CA LYS A 460 -18.77 6.35 -8.52
C LYS A 460 -19.03 5.34 -7.40
N THR A 461 -19.19 4.07 -7.76
CA THR A 461 -19.47 2.99 -6.80
C THR A 461 -18.26 2.76 -5.88
N LEU A 462 -17.04 2.73 -6.43
CA LEU A 462 -15.82 2.59 -5.63
C LEU A 462 -15.63 3.75 -4.64
N VAL A 463 -15.81 4.99 -5.10
CA VAL A 463 -15.67 6.17 -4.25
C VAL A 463 -16.72 6.16 -3.13
N ALA A 464 -17.98 5.88 -3.46
CA ALA A 464 -19.04 5.80 -2.47
C ALA A 464 -18.79 4.69 -1.44
N HIS A 465 -18.39 3.50 -1.89
CA HIS A 465 -18.08 2.38 -1.02
C HIS A 465 -16.89 2.68 -0.10
N THR A 466 -15.81 3.24 -0.64
CA THR A 466 -14.62 3.62 0.15
C THR A 466 -14.98 4.63 1.25
N LYS A 467 -15.85 5.60 0.96
CA LYS A 467 -16.34 6.57 1.97
C LYS A 467 -17.24 5.96 3.02
N LEU A 468 -17.95 4.86 2.71
CA LEU A 468 -18.72 4.11 3.70
C LEU A 468 -17.80 3.35 4.65
N LEU A 469 -16.69 2.80 4.15
CA LEU A 469 -15.69 2.11 4.96
C LEU A 469 -14.88 3.09 5.83
N ASP A 470 -14.50 4.24 5.28
CA ASP A 470 -13.76 5.28 5.99
C ASP A 470 -14.22 6.69 5.57
N TRP A 471 -15.04 7.29 6.43
CA TRP A 471 -15.52 8.66 6.26
C TRP A 471 -14.55 9.72 6.78
N THR A 472 -13.42 9.32 7.38
CA THR A 472 -12.46 10.24 8.02
C THR A 472 -11.42 10.80 7.04
N ARG A 473 -11.38 10.29 5.80
CA ARG A 473 -10.41 10.66 4.77
C ARG A 473 -11.10 10.91 3.43
N PRO A 474 -10.58 11.85 2.61
CA PRO A 474 -11.01 12.02 1.22
C PRO A 474 -10.67 10.81 0.35
N VAL A 475 -11.38 10.70 -0.77
CA VAL A 475 -11.18 9.67 -1.79
C VAL A 475 -10.91 10.29 -3.16
N THR A 476 -9.96 9.72 -3.90
CA THR A 476 -9.55 10.12 -5.24
C THR A 476 -9.35 8.91 -6.14
N PHE A 477 -9.08 9.15 -7.42
CA PHE A 477 -8.36 8.26 -8.31
C PHE A 477 -7.45 9.13 -9.18
N ILE A 478 -6.45 8.52 -9.78
CA ILE A 478 -5.46 9.23 -10.59
C ILE A 478 -5.89 9.18 -12.05
N THR A 479 -6.00 10.35 -12.69
CA THR A 479 -6.41 10.44 -14.09
C THR A 479 -5.30 10.98 -14.99
N ASN A 480 -5.24 10.42 -16.20
CA ASN A 480 -4.50 10.98 -17.34
C ASN A 480 -5.44 11.30 -18.52
N SER A 481 -6.76 11.33 -18.28
CA SER A 481 -7.77 11.63 -19.28
C SER A 481 -7.84 13.12 -19.59
N ASN A 482 -8.52 13.47 -20.69
CA ASN A 482 -8.89 14.86 -20.96
C ASN A 482 -10.02 15.30 -20.00
N PHE A 483 -9.92 16.52 -19.45
CA PHE A 483 -10.89 17.07 -18.49
C PHE A 483 -12.34 17.07 -18.99
N ALA A 484 -12.57 17.18 -20.30
CA ALA A 484 -13.90 17.22 -20.90
C ALA A 484 -14.56 15.84 -20.91
N MET A 485 -13.76 14.79 -21.07
CA MET A 485 -14.21 13.41 -21.31
C MET A 485 -14.17 12.53 -20.06
N ASP A 486 -13.51 12.97 -18.98
CA ASP A 486 -13.41 12.18 -17.76
C ASP A 486 -14.76 12.03 -17.04
N HIS A 487 -15.23 10.78 -16.95
CA HIS A 487 -16.49 10.42 -16.29
C HIS A 487 -16.35 10.12 -14.79
N GLY A 488 -15.13 9.98 -14.25
CA GLY A 488 -14.86 9.63 -12.86
C GLY A 488 -14.67 10.84 -11.94
N VAL A 489 -14.04 11.91 -12.42
CA VAL A 489 -13.68 13.09 -11.59
C VAL A 489 -14.86 13.83 -10.94
N PRO A 490 -16.10 13.81 -11.45
CA PRO A 490 -17.25 14.33 -10.69
C PRO A 490 -17.36 13.75 -9.26
N TYR A 491 -16.89 12.53 -9.01
CA TYR A 491 -17.11 11.80 -7.76
C TYR A 491 -16.00 11.95 -6.71
N VAL A 492 -14.78 12.35 -7.09
CA VAL A 492 -13.63 12.46 -6.17
C VAL A 492 -13.68 13.70 -5.29
N ASP A 493 -12.96 13.70 -4.17
CA ASP A 493 -12.80 14.90 -3.32
C ASP A 493 -11.63 15.79 -3.76
N VAL A 494 -10.58 15.17 -4.32
CA VAL A 494 -9.35 15.83 -4.80
C VAL A 494 -9.06 15.30 -6.20
N VAL A 495 -8.71 16.18 -7.14
CA VAL A 495 -8.35 15.80 -8.51
C VAL A 495 -6.84 15.50 -8.56
N CYS A 496 -6.46 14.31 -9.01
CA CYS A 496 -5.06 13.92 -9.17
C CYS A 496 -4.73 13.73 -10.65
N LEU A 497 -3.78 14.51 -11.16
CA LEU A 497 -3.45 14.59 -12.58
C LEU A 497 -2.06 14.02 -12.87
N ASN A 498 -2.01 13.12 -13.86
CA ASN A 498 -0.78 12.67 -14.49
C ASN A 498 -0.62 13.37 -15.83
N SER A 499 0.50 14.07 -16.04
CA SER A 499 0.78 14.73 -17.32
C SER A 499 2.28 14.79 -17.58
N TYR A 500 2.68 14.51 -18.82
CA TYR A 500 4.06 14.30 -19.25
C TYR A 500 4.37 15.11 -20.53
N PHE A 501 4.02 16.40 -20.51
CA PHE A 501 4.30 17.36 -21.58
C PHE A 501 5.80 17.42 -21.87
N SER A 502 6.17 17.53 -23.14
CA SER A 502 7.52 17.38 -23.69
C SER A 502 8.10 15.96 -23.67
N TRP A 503 7.45 14.99 -23.02
CA TRP A 503 7.94 13.60 -22.93
C TRP A 503 7.12 12.64 -23.77
N TYR A 504 5.83 12.45 -23.43
CA TYR A 504 4.93 11.59 -24.21
C TYR A 504 4.24 12.36 -25.34
N GLN A 505 3.93 13.64 -25.10
CA GLN A 505 3.47 14.60 -26.12
C GLN A 505 4.59 15.60 -26.42
N ASP A 506 4.65 16.10 -27.65
CA ASP A 506 5.58 17.17 -28.07
C ASP A 506 7.04 16.89 -27.67
N GLN A 507 7.52 15.69 -28.01
CA GLN A 507 8.82 15.14 -27.60
C GLN A 507 9.98 16.13 -27.79
N GLY A 508 10.67 16.48 -26.70
CA GLY A 508 11.82 17.39 -26.72
C GLY A 508 11.49 18.88 -26.58
N HIS A 509 10.21 19.26 -26.66
CA HIS A 509 9.78 20.66 -26.65
C HIS A 509 9.51 21.16 -25.22
N LEU A 510 10.57 21.51 -24.49
CA LEU A 510 10.47 22.01 -23.10
C LEU A 510 9.68 23.33 -23.00
N GLU A 511 9.71 24.14 -24.06
CA GLU A 511 9.07 25.46 -24.14
C GLU A 511 7.53 25.41 -24.07
N VAL A 512 6.92 24.26 -24.38
CA VAL A 512 5.46 24.11 -24.36
C VAL A 512 4.89 23.80 -22.98
N ILE A 513 5.73 23.28 -22.06
CA ILE A 513 5.31 22.75 -20.76
C ILE A 513 4.49 23.79 -20.00
N SER A 514 5.00 25.01 -19.86
CA SER A 514 4.35 26.01 -19.00
C SER A 514 2.99 26.45 -19.53
N LEU A 515 2.80 26.49 -20.85
CA LEU A 515 1.53 26.85 -21.48
C LEU A 515 0.50 25.74 -21.32
N GLN A 516 0.85 24.51 -21.73
CA GLN A 516 -0.03 23.35 -21.67
C GLN A 516 -0.43 23.00 -20.23
N LEU A 517 0.50 23.12 -19.29
CA LEU A 517 0.24 22.86 -17.89
C LEU A 517 -0.64 23.94 -17.24
N ASN A 518 -0.52 25.20 -17.66
CA ASN A 518 -1.42 26.26 -17.21
C ASN A 518 -2.85 26.03 -17.71
N GLU A 519 -3.01 25.71 -19.00
CA GLU A 519 -4.30 25.37 -19.60
C GLU A 519 -4.93 24.17 -18.89
N GLN A 520 -4.18 23.09 -18.67
CA GLN A 520 -4.63 21.92 -17.90
C GLN A 520 -5.19 22.34 -16.53
N PHE A 521 -4.44 23.12 -15.75
CA PHE A 521 -4.90 23.52 -14.41
C PHE A 521 -6.11 24.46 -14.45
N GLU A 522 -6.26 25.29 -15.47
CA GLU A 522 -7.40 26.18 -15.64
C GLU A 522 -8.66 25.42 -16.03
N ASP A 523 -8.55 24.47 -16.96
CA ASP A 523 -9.66 23.64 -17.42
C ASP A 523 -10.20 22.73 -16.30
N TRP A 524 -9.31 21.99 -15.63
CA TRP A 524 -9.69 21.08 -14.55
C TRP A 524 -10.32 21.83 -13.37
N HIS A 525 -9.69 22.91 -12.91
CA HIS A 525 -10.23 23.68 -11.78
C HIS A 525 -11.48 24.46 -12.18
N GLY A 526 -11.52 25.02 -13.38
CA GLY A 526 -12.67 25.77 -13.90
C GLY A 526 -13.92 24.92 -14.00
N LYS A 527 -13.79 23.67 -14.45
CA LYS A 527 -14.91 22.72 -14.55
C LYS A 527 -15.33 22.12 -13.21
N TYR A 528 -14.38 21.67 -12.39
CA TYR A 528 -14.69 20.84 -11.23
C TYR A 528 -14.63 21.55 -9.87
N GLN A 529 -13.94 22.69 -9.76
CA GLN A 529 -13.84 23.51 -8.55
C GLN A 529 -13.38 22.71 -7.30
N LYS A 530 -12.40 21.84 -7.51
CA LYS A 530 -11.78 20.97 -6.50
C LYS A 530 -10.27 21.22 -6.45
N PRO A 531 -9.61 20.97 -5.30
CA PRO A 531 -8.17 21.07 -5.22
C PRO A 531 -7.51 20.02 -6.12
N ILE A 532 -6.34 20.37 -6.64
CA ILE A 532 -5.60 19.57 -7.62
C ILE A 532 -4.27 19.12 -7.01
N ILE A 533 -3.88 17.88 -7.26
CA ILE A 533 -2.52 17.37 -7.06
C ILE A 533 -1.96 17.00 -8.43
N GLN A 534 -0.77 17.51 -8.77
CA GLN A 534 0.01 16.94 -9.85
C GLN A 534 0.61 15.63 -9.33
N SER A 535 -0.03 14.51 -9.64
CA SER A 535 0.32 13.21 -9.07
C SER A 535 1.45 12.52 -9.80
N GLU A 536 1.70 12.83 -11.08
CA GLU A 536 2.88 12.37 -11.79
C GLU A 536 3.37 13.39 -12.81
N TYR A 537 4.69 13.57 -12.86
CA TYR A 537 5.43 14.31 -13.88
C TYR A 537 6.90 13.91 -13.83
N GLY A 538 7.61 13.96 -14.96
CA GLY A 538 9.04 13.64 -15.04
C GLY A 538 9.46 13.11 -16.42
N ALA A 539 10.77 12.96 -16.62
CA ALA A 539 11.36 12.40 -17.84
C ALA A 539 12.26 11.23 -17.49
N ASP A 540 12.37 10.24 -18.39
CA ASP A 540 13.38 9.20 -18.21
C ASP A 540 14.76 9.87 -18.31
N ALA A 541 15.67 9.45 -17.43
CA ALA A 541 17.04 9.92 -17.37
C ALA A 541 17.98 8.74 -17.16
N VAL A 542 18.88 8.49 -18.12
CA VAL A 542 19.89 7.44 -18.00
C VAL A 542 21.08 8.03 -17.24
N PRO A 543 21.46 7.48 -16.07
CA PRO A 543 22.57 8.02 -15.28
C PRO A 543 23.86 8.14 -16.10
N GLY A 544 24.49 9.31 -16.06
CA GLY A 544 25.73 9.61 -16.80
C GLY A 544 25.54 9.97 -18.28
N LEU A 545 24.31 10.02 -18.79
CA LEU A 545 24.05 10.58 -20.11
C LEU A 545 23.87 12.11 -20.01
N HIS A 546 24.76 12.84 -20.67
CA HIS A 546 24.80 14.30 -20.64
C HIS A 546 24.78 14.88 -22.06
N ASN A 547 24.12 16.03 -22.24
CA ASN A 547 24.18 16.79 -23.49
C ASN A 547 23.86 18.27 -23.27
N ASP A 548 24.47 19.14 -24.08
CA ASP A 548 24.04 20.53 -24.28
C ASP A 548 23.85 20.78 -25.79
N PRO A 549 22.70 21.30 -26.25
CA PRO A 549 21.46 21.58 -25.48
C PRO A 549 20.85 20.32 -24.83
N PRO A 550 19.94 20.42 -23.84
CA PRO A 550 19.36 19.24 -23.19
C PRO A 550 18.59 18.37 -24.20
N LEU A 551 18.89 17.07 -24.22
CA LEU A 551 18.19 16.08 -25.08
C LEU A 551 17.48 15.03 -24.23
N MET A 552 16.38 14.47 -24.74
CA MET A 552 15.64 13.40 -24.05
C MET A 552 16.58 12.30 -23.52
N PHE A 553 16.28 11.72 -22.36
CA PHE A 553 17.11 10.77 -21.61
C PHE A 553 18.35 11.32 -20.91
N THR A 554 18.77 12.56 -21.16
CA THR A 554 19.89 13.17 -20.43
C THR A 554 19.48 13.69 -19.06
N GLU A 555 20.44 13.78 -18.14
CA GLU A 555 20.21 14.36 -16.81
C GLU A 555 19.83 15.86 -16.90
N GLU A 556 20.40 16.60 -17.85
CA GLU A 556 20.07 18.01 -18.10
C GLU A 556 18.63 18.17 -18.59
N TYR A 557 18.11 17.26 -19.40
CA TYR A 557 16.71 17.29 -19.85
C TYR A 557 15.74 17.02 -18.70
N GLN A 558 16.02 16.04 -17.85
CA GLN A 558 15.22 15.81 -16.65
C GLN A 558 15.20 17.05 -15.76
N LYS A 559 16.36 17.68 -15.54
CA LYS A 559 16.46 18.94 -14.79
C LYS A 559 15.59 20.04 -15.40
N ALA A 560 15.79 20.35 -16.68
CA ALA A 560 15.09 21.44 -17.34
C ALA A 560 13.57 21.22 -17.40
N MET A 561 13.14 19.98 -17.62
CA MET A 561 11.72 19.61 -17.56
C MET A 561 11.13 19.85 -16.17
N LEU A 562 11.80 19.39 -15.11
CA LEU A 562 11.34 19.59 -13.73
C LEU A 562 11.22 21.09 -13.42
N GLU A 563 12.22 21.89 -13.76
CA GLU A 563 12.23 23.34 -13.56
C GLU A 563 11.06 24.04 -14.30
N SER A 564 10.78 23.66 -15.55
CA SER A 564 9.63 24.16 -16.31
C SER A 564 8.29 23.85 -15.63
N TYR A 565 8.08 22.62 -15.17
CA TYR A 565 6.88 22.25 -14.40
C TYR A 565 6.75 23.06 -13.11
N HIS A 566 7.84 23.17 -12.35
CA HIS A 566 7.92 23.87 -11.07
C HIS A 566 7.54 25.35 -11.19
N SER A 567 7.97 26.02 -12.26
CA SER A 567 7.63 27.42 -12.53
C SER A 567 6.13 27.65 -12.68
N THR A 568 5.41 26.68 -13.28
CA THR A 568 3.95 26.73 -13.43
C THR A 568 3.25 26.34 -12.13
N PHE A 569 3.75 25.34 -11.39
CA PHE A 569 3.20 25.00 -10.09
C PHE A 569 3.20 26.20 -9.14
N ASP A 570 4.27 27.00 -9.14
CA ASP A 570 4.39 28.18 -8.27
C ASP A 570 3.30 29.23 -8.53
N GLN A 571 2.73 29.28 -9.75
CA GLN A 571 1.62 30.17 -10.11
C GLN A 571 0.28 29.72 -9.51
N LYS A 572 0.14 28.43 -9.17
CA LYS A 572 -1.12 27.80 -8.74
C LYS A 572 -1.09 27.24 -7.31
N ARG A 573 0.09 26.99 -6.70
CA ARG A 573 0.25 26.34 -5.37
C ARG A 573 -0.30 27.10 -4.16
N LYS A 574 -0.55 28.40 -4.31
CA LYS A 574 -1.19 29.25 -3.29
C LYS A 574 -2.66 29.53 -3.63
N LYS A 575 -3.22 28.80 -4.60
CA LYS A 575 -4.61 28.92 -5.06
C LYS A 575 -5.32 27.59 -4.81
N TYR A 576 -5.17 26.64 -5.74
CA TYR A 576 -5.91 25.36 -5.72
C TYR A 576 -5.04 24.14 -6.04
N LEU A 577 -3.78 24.34 -6.44
CA LEU A 577 -2.82 23.24 -6.51
C LEU A 577 -2.34 22.96 -5.09
N VAL A 578 -2.69 21.79 -4.55
CA VAL A 578 -2.37 21.38 -3.17
C VAL A 578 -1.25 20.35 -3.12
N GLY A 579 -0.69 19.93 -4.26
CA GLY A 579 0.41 18.99 -4.25
C GLY A 579 1.15 18.78 -5.56
N GLU A 580 2.39 18.34 -5.44
CA GLU A 580 3.27 17.88 -6.53
C GLU A 580 4.00 16.59 -6.11
N LEU A 581 3.86 15.54 -6.91
CA LEU A 581 4.49 14.24 -6.70
C LEU A 581 5.30 13.86 -7.94
N VAL A 582 6.63 13.95 -7.84
CA VAL A 582 7.51 13.61 -8.96
C VAL A 582 7.45 12.11 -9.26
N TRP A 583 7.38 11.77 -10.54
CA TRP A 583 7.51 10.39 -11.01
C TRP A 583 8.95 10.16 -11.47
N ASN A 584 9.76 9.34 -10.80
CA ASN A 584 9.50 8.54 -9.59
C ASN A 584 10.62 8.78 -8.57
N PHE A 585 10.48 8.28 -7.35
CA PHE A 585 11.55 8.25 -6.37
C PHE A 585 12.80 7.58 -6.94
N ALA A 586 12.69 6.35 -7.42
CA ALA A 586 13.83 5.61 -7.96
C ALA A 586 13.48 4.92 -9.28
N ASP A 587 14.49 4.62 -10.09
CA ASP A 587 14.34 3.74 -11.25
C ASP A 587 13.84 2.37 -10.80
N PHE A 588 13.02 1.72 -11.62
CA PHE A 588 12.38 0.44 -11.28
C PHE A 588 12.13 -0.41 -12.53
N MET A 589 11.84 -1.70 -12.36
CA MET A 589 11.72 -2.64 -13.49
C MET A 589 10.33 -2.65 -14.14
N THR A 590 10.29 -2.88 -15.46
CA THR A 590 9.07 -2.97 -16.28
C THR A 590 9.07 -4.23 -17.13
N GLY A 591 7.95 -4.52 -17.81
CA GLY A 591 7.98 -5.39 -18.98
C GLY A 591 8.96 -4.86 -20.04
N GLN A 592 9.49 -5.76 -20.87
CA GLN A 592 10.43 -5.40 -21.93
C GLN A 592 9.69 -4.66 -23.06
N SER A 593 10.20 -3.48 -23.45
CA SER A 593 9.74 -2.76 -24.64
C SER A 593 10.85 -1.85 -25.16
N ILE A 594 10.73 -1.43 -26.42
CA ILE A 594 11.69 -0.48 -27.03
C ILE A 594 11.68 0.91 -26.36
N MET A 595 10.65 1.24 -25.59
CA MET A 595 10.53 2.51 -24.85
C MET A 595 11.03 2.41 -23.42
N ARG A 596 11.61 1.27 -23.00
CA ARG A 596 12.06 1.03 -21.63
C ARG A 596 13.48 0.50 -21.62
N VAL A 597 14.41 1.35 -21.19
CA VAL A 597 15.83 1.01 -21.07
C VAL A 597 16.04 0.22 -19.78
N ALA A 598 15.87 -1.11 -19.85
CA ALA A 598 15.95 -2.02 -18.69
C ALA A 598 15.08 -1.57 -17.51
N GLY A 599 13.79 -1.31 -17.79
CA GLY A 599 12.85 -0.72 -16.85
C GLY A 599 12.54 0.75 -17.13
N ASN A 600 11.82 1.38 -16.21
CA ASN A 600 11.52 2.80 -16.20
C ASN A 600 12.72 3.56 -15.59
N LYS A 601 13.11 4.66 -16.22
CA LYS A 601 14.29 5.48 -15.86
C LYS A 601 13.90 6.89 -15.42
N LYS A 602 12.62 7.14 -15.13
CA LYS A 602 12.14 8.44 -14.65
C LYS A 602 12.54 8.73 -13.20
N GLY A 603 13.15 7.78 -12.51
CA GLY A 603 13.62 7.96 -11.14
C GLY A 603 14.53 9.17 -11.00
N ILE A 604 14.33 9.97 -9.96
CA ILE A 604 15.31 10.99 -9.55
C ILE A 604 16.50 10.34 -8.81
N PHE A 605 16.30 9.15 -8.24
CA PHE A 605 17.36 8.25 -7.80
C PHE A 605 17.52 7.09 -8.79
N THR A 606 18.73 6.53 -8.89
CA THR A 606 18.93 5.23 -9.51
C THR A 606 18.22 4.14 -8.70
N ARG A 607 18.06 2.95 -9.30
CA ARG A 607 17.48 1.77 -8.61
C ARG A 607 18.27 1.42 -7.33
N GLN A 608 19.56 1.73 -7.29
CA GLN A 608 20.49 1.56 -6.16
C GLN A 608 20.54 2.77 -5.20
N ARG A 609 19.55 3.67 -5.27
CA ARG A 609 19.37 4.81 -4.35
C ARG A 609 20.51 5.83 -4.40
N GLN A 610 21.13 6.02 -5.57
CA GLN A 610 22.08 7.10 -5.83
C GLN A 610 21.39 8.29 -6.51
N PRO A 611 21.66 9.54 -6.11
CA PRO A 611 20.98 10.72 -6.69
C PRO A 611 21.45 10.98 -8.12
N LYS A 612 20.50 11.26 -9.02
CA LYS A 612 20.75 11.92 -10.31
C LYS A 612 20.67 13.44 -10.14
N ALA A 613 21.00 14.22 -11.17
CA ALA A 613 20.88 15.68 -11.15
C ALA A 613 19.48 16.17 -10.73
N GLY A 614 18.41 15.50 -11.21
CA GLY A 614 17.02 15.83 -10.84
C GLY A 614 16.72 15.73 -9.35
N ALA A 615 17.43 14.88 -8.59
CA ALA A 615 17.23 14.77 -7.14
C ALA A 615 17.62 16.05 -6.40
N TYR A 616 18.67 16.73 -6.86
CA TYR A 616 19.13 17.97 -6.25
C TYR A 616 18.17 19.14 -6.54
N VAL A 617 17.59 19.19 -7.74
CA VAL A 617 16.56 20.18 -8.12
C VAL A 617 15.32 20.03 -7.23
N ILE A 618 14.82 18.80 -7.07
CA ILE A 618 13.67 18.52 -6.20
C ILE A 618 14.00 18.87 -4.74
N ARG A 619 15.21 18.56 -4.28
CA ARG A 619 15.64 18.84 -2.91
C ARG A 619 15.62 20.33 -2.59
N GLU A 620 16.28 21.13 -3.42
CA GLU A 620 16.32 22.59 -3.23
C GLU A 620 14.90 23.18 -3.24
N ARG A 621 14.04 22.69 -4.15
CA ARG A 621 12.64 23.09 -4.21
C ARG A 621 11.87 22.75 -2.93
N TYR A 622 11.94 21.52 -2.45
CA TYR A 622 11.10 21.08 -1.33
C TYR A 622 11.52 21.74 -0.01
N TRP A 623 12.82 21.90 0.24
CA TRP A 623 13.29 22.67 1.39
C TRP A 623 12.90 24.15 1.32
N ARG A 624 12.92 24.76 0.13
CA ARG A 624 12.42 26.13 -0.07
C ARG A 624 10.93 26.25 0.23
N ILE A 625 10.10 25.34 -0.29
CA ILE A 625 8.65 25.33 -0.01
C ILE A 625 8.38 25.18 1.48
N ALA A 626 9.07 24.24 2.15
CA ALA A 626 8.92 24.03 3.59
C ALA A 626 9.37 25.24 4.43
N ASN A 627 10.38 25.99 3.99
CA ASN A 627 10.81 27.20 4.68
C ASN A 627 9.79 28.34 4.57
N GLU A 628 9.05 28.43 3.44
CA GLU A 628 7.99 29.42 3.26
C GLU A 628 6.79 29.19 4.20
N THR A 629 6.54 27.96 4.64
CA THR A 629 5.39 27.60 5.49
C THR A 629 5.66 27.77 6.99
N GLY A 630 6.86 28.18 7.39
CA GLY A 630 7.13 28.93 8.62
C GLY A 630 7.24 28.16 9.94
N VAL A 631 7.28 26.82 9.95
CA VAL A 631 7.38 26.03 11.20
C VAL A 631 8.46 24.94 11.09
N MET A 632 9.67 25.37 10.74
CA MET A 632 10.85 24.49 10.71
C MET A 632 11.51 24.46 12.10
N PRO A 633 11.73 23.28 12.72
CA PRO A 633 12.57 23.19 13.91
C PRO A 633 13.97 23.78 13.65
N ALA A 634 14.61 24.37 14.68
CA ALA A 634 15.86 25.13 14.52
C ALA A 634 17.01 24.35 13.83
N TRP A 635 17.05 23.02 13.95
CA TRP A 635 18.04 22.14 13.31
C TRP A 635 17.76 21.83 11.83
N SER A 636 16.58 22.19 11.32
CA SER A 636 16.13 21.91 9.95
C SER A 636 16.25 23.11 9.00
N ARG A 637 16.82 24.22 9.45
CA ARG A 637 17.13 25.36 8.57
C ARG A 637 18.25 24.95 7.61
N TYR A 638 17.84 24.43 6.46
CA TYR A 638 18.76 24.24 5.35
C TYR A 638 19.33 25.62 4.97
N PRO A 639 20.67 25.79 4.86
CA PRO A 639 21.23 27.04 4.38
C PRO A 639 20.90 27.15 2.89
N CYS A 640 19.77 27.78 2.57
CA CYS A 640 19.61 28.40 1.27
C CYS A 640 20.55 29.61 1.26
N GLN A 641 21.74 29.44 0.70
CA GLN A 641 22.56 30.58 0.26
C GLN A 641 21.95 31.18 -1.01
#